data_AF-A0A4Q7P1P0-F1
#
_entry.id   AF-A0A4Q7P1P0-F1
#
_cell.length_a   1.000
_cell.length_b   1.000
_cell.length_c   1.000
_cell.angle_alpha   90.00
_cell.angle_beta   90.00
_cell.angle_gamma   90.00
#
_symmetry.space_group_name_H-M   'P 1'
#
loop_
_entity.id
_entity.type
_entity.pdbx_description
1 polymer ?
#
loop_
_entity_poly.entity_id
_entity_poly.type
_entity_poly.pdbx_seq_one_letter_code
_entity_poly.pdbx_strand_id
1 'polypeptide(L)'
;MFWSFFIKYGKLLIDILIIAAIIFIIVLINPWNLFGGGLKLQNTANNVTAIKEIGQLITAEYYGEAIATYDQTVLKLIEEEDISDQANDIFRDMKQYVLDVHLEGLKEKDILGEPQEEKKKGFFSFNWLPWVSKPKKDFKEKLKDIPQTDSLFYHKPMSPEILGFYFDKRVPTSTDKNRYRNLLWSLFQEVKAKSQELNEAAFNEYMLSDLPIKEGKVFSEFHYNIKKKDKDIKKELKTDLAIIGRGWVKAGIDFGELNDQNFVYDEKHQIIHIYGVYPKILAKDINPWFIPEKQIPGFQILEARNANFEHAKVVKQYCIDKLEKMALKAGIIEQAERQSKETIKNFMALLTGNEIKEVHFHHDTISRITNQIFDDKFVSFEEAKLLDSIIPGEIEHILAIDTATEQWLTNQKNKELKQARLQNIIRELKKCYYQKRPTTYNRLSYLTTAVIADNIVTASEIAQLTEAKWSIENILMDNMNDSLALMHATWYTDSTLAFITNYNTMIDRIYDKTDIVGQSVNDTLVDTDFSIDTTATKKYYQIGVYENKIKYRIVEDTLSKDAIQKLKYSINVPKNWKEKLATQKGYFKRKEIRNAEFSGDSIRKLINNLNAFNSSINQIDCDSVTLTRSNDDDSWVIQNDPCFSNEDQKLVLQYILNHFITKSQEFNWFSTSSKKVKNNLSDVNIRDNLKDVKDMVFGNN
;
A
#
# COMPACT_ATOMS: atom_id res chain seq x y z
N MET A 1 -23.05 61.30 46.82
CA MET A 1 -23.50 60.55 45.62
C MET A 1 -23.20 59.06 45.69
N PHE A 2 -21.96 58.64 46.02
CA PHE A 2 -21.63 57.20 46.15
C PHE A 2 -22.44 56.49 47.25
N TRP A 3 -22.66 57.16 48.39
CA TRP A 3 -23.39 56.57 49.52
C TRP A 3 -24.89 56.38 49.24
N SER A 4 -25.52 57.32 48.51
CA SER A 4 -26.92 57.16 48.08
C SER A 4 -27.10 56.06 47.04
N PHE A 5 -26.07 55.76 46.24
CA PHE A 5 -26.08 54.65 45.29
C PHE A 5 -26.03 53.31 46.02
N PHE A 6 -25.16 53.17 47.03
CA PHE A 6 -25.11 51.99 47.89
C PHE A 6 -26.37 51.78 48.71
N ILE A 7 -27.01 52.84 49.21
CA ILE A 7 -28.27 52.70 49.95
C ILE A 7 -29.41 52.26 49.01
N LYS A 8 -29.42 52.73 47.75
CA LYS A 8 -30.49 52.43 46.80
C LYS A 8 -30.33 51.06 46.12
N TYR A 9 -29.09 50.62 45.87
CA TYR A 9 -28.79 49.38 45.13
C TYR A 9 -27.99 48.35 45.92
N GLY A 10 -27.68 48.61 47.19
CA GLY A 10 -26.86 47.72 48.02
C GLY A 10 -27.46 46.33 48.20
N LYS A 11 -28.80 46.24 48.30
CA LYS A 11 -29.50 44.95 48.33
C LYS A 11 -29.23 44.13 47.06
N LEU A 12 -29.35 44.76 45.89
CA LEU A 12 -29.12 44.11 44.60
C LEU A 12 -27.66 43.67 44.43
N LEU A 13 -26.70 44.48 44.89
CA LEU A 13 -25.28 44.11 44.88
C LEU A 13 -24.99 42.92 45.78
N ILE A 14 -25.58 42.87 46.97
CA ILE A 14 -25.44 41.73 47.91
C ILE A 14 -26.07 40.47 47.31
N ASP A 15 -27.26 40.57 46.72
CA ASP A 15 -27.94 39.43 46.08
C ASP A 15 -27.10 38.84 44.92
N ILE A 16 -26.49 39.71 44.09
CA ILE A 16 -25.56 39.27 43.03
C ILE A 16 -24.34 38.56 43.63
N LEU A 17 -23.77 39.09 44.71
CA LEU A 17 -22.59 38.53 45.35
C LEU A 17 -22.88 37.16 45.99
N ILE A 18 -24.07 37.00 46.57
CA ILE A 18 -24.55 35.72 47.13
C ILE A 18 -24.77 34.70 46.00
N ILE A 19 -25.43 35.08 44.91
CA ILE A 19 -25.64 34.19 43.76
C ILE A 19 -24.29 33.78 43.15
N ALA A 20 -23.36 34.72 42.98
CA ALA A 20 -22.02 34.42 42.51
C ALA A 20 -21.26 33.48 43.46
N ALA A 21 -21.38 33.66 44.77
CA ALA A 21 -20.80 32.76 45.76
C ALA A 21 -21.42 31.37 45.72
N ILE A 22 -22.74 31.24 45.54
CA ILE A 22 -23.42 29.94 45.40
C ILE A 22 -22.98 29.24 44.12
N ILE A 23 -22.95 29.94 42.98
CA ILE A 23 -22.44 29.38 41.72
C ILE A 23 -20.99 28.93 41.90
N PHE A 24 -20.14 29.75 42.52
CA PHE A 24 -18.76 29.41 42.80
C PHE A 24 -18.64 28.17 43.68
N ILE A 25 -19.43 28.06 44.76
CA ILE A 25 -19.47 26.89 45.65
C ILE A 25 -19.96 25.65 44.90
N ILE A 26 -20.99 25.75 44.05
CA ILE A 26 -21.50 24.63 43.24
C ILE A 26 -20.46 24.17 42.22
N VAL A 27 -19.73 25.09 41.59
CA VAL A 27 -18.62 24.78 40.67
C VAL A 27 -17.46 24.13 41.42
N LEU A 28 -17.15 24.61 42.64
CA LEU A 28 -16.02 24.12 43.44
C LEU A 28 -16.30 22.75 44.08
N ILE A 29 -17.53 22.51 44.54
CA ILE A 29 -17.95 21.22 45.11
C ILE A 29 -18.24 20.21 43.99
N ASN A 30 -18.71 20.66 42.82
CA ASN A 30 -19.11 19.83 41.68
C ASN A 30 -19.91 18.57 42.09
N PRO A 31 -21.00 18.72 42.87
CA PRO A 31 -21.66 17.61 43.58
C PRO A 31 -22.25 16.53 42.67
N TRP A 32 -22.31 16.78 41.36
CA TRP A 32 -22.83 15.86 40.34
C TRP A 32 -21.87 15.57 39.19
N ASN A 33 -20.60 16.01 39.27
CA ASN A 33 -19.64 15.87 38.16
C ASN A 33 -20.13 16.47 36.82
N LEU A 34 -21.13 17.37 36.83
CA LEU A 34 -21.75 17.96 35.64
C LEU A 34 -20.81 18.93 34.91
N PHE A 35 -19.83 19.50 35.61
CA PHE A 35 -18.86 20.44 35.04
C PHE A 35 -17.49 19.77 34.91
N GLY A 36 -17.25 19.15 33.76
CA GLY A 36 -15.89 18.98 33.23
C GLY A 36 -14.95 18.07 34.02
N GLY A 37 -15.45 17.02 34.67
CA GLY A 37 -14.64 15.84 34.94
C GLY A 37 -14.33 15.12 33.63
N GLY A 38 -13.53 15.73 32.74
CA GLY A 38 -13.02 15.03 31.57
C GLY A 38 -12.45 13.70 32.05
N LEU A 39 -12.88 12.59 31.44
CA LEU A 39 -12.48 11.22 31.78
C LEU A 39 -11.02 11.22 32.23
N LYS A 40 -10.79 11.24 33.54
CA LYS A 40 -9.45 11.18 34.09
C LYS A 40 -8.98 9.77 33.77
N LEU A 41 -8.13 9.63 32.77
CA LEU A 41 -7.37 8.41 32.41
C LEU A 41 -6.38 8.03 33.54
N GLN A 42 -6.77 8.18 34.81
CA GLN A 42 -5.85 8.11 35.93
C GLN A 42 -5.37 6.68 36.25
N ASN A 43 -5.88 5.66 35.55
CA ASN A 43 -5.36 4.29 35.67
C ASN A 43 -4.83 3.69 34.35
N THR A 44 -5.05 4.29 33.19
CA THR A 44 -4.58 3.71 31.92
C THR A 44 -3.08 3.85 31.75
N ALA A 45 -2.52 5.03 32.06
CA ALA A 45 -1.07 5.26 31.95
C ALA A 45 -0.25 4.34 32.88
N ASN A 46 -0.75 4.11 34.11
CA ASN A 46 -0.13 3.18 35.04
C ASN A 46 -0.20 1.72 34.53
N ASN A 47 -1.33 1.33 33.95
CA ASN A 47 -1.49 -0.01 33.37
C ASN A 47 -0.62 -0.21 32.11
N VAL A 48 -0.54 0.78 31.23
CA VAL A 48 0.32 0.74 30.03
C VAL A 48 1.80 0.67 30.44
N THR A 49 2.20 1.45 31.44
CA THR A 49 3.58 1.39 31.96
C THR A 49 3.89 0.01 32.53
N ALA A 50 2.99 -0.56 33.34
CA ALA A 50 3.15 -1.90 33.90
C ALA A 50 3.22 -3.00 32.83
N ILE A 51 2.40 -2.92 31.77
CA ILE A 51 2.48 -3.87 30.65
C ILE A 51 3.77 -3.67 29.86
N LYS A 52 4.21 -2.42 29.67
CA LYS A 52 5.44 -2.11 28.94
C LYS A 52 6.70 -2.56 29.68
N GLU A 53 6.68 -2.57 31.01
CA GLU A 53 7.75 -3.14 31.85
C GLU A 53 7.93 -4.64 31.65
N ILE A 54 6.89 -5.37 31.20
CA ILE A 54 7.02 -6.78 30.76
C ILE A 54 7.95 -6.88 29.55
N GLY A 55 7.95 -5.86 28.68
CA GLY A 55 8.73 -5.80 27.45
C GLY A 55 8.19 -6.80 26.42
N GLN A 56 8.53 -8.07 26.57
CA GLN A 56 8.09 -9.15 25.71
C GLN A 56 7.36 -10.23 26.52
N LEU A 57 6.14 -10.54 26.13
CA LEU A 57 5.34 -11.60 26.72
C LEU A 57 5.37 -12.82 25.81
N ILE A 58 6.15 -13.82 26.20
CA ILE A 58 6.21 -15.11 25.51
C ILE A 58 5.03 -15.96 25.98
N THR A 59 4.14 -16.31 25.07
CA THR A 59 2.89 -17.04 25.38
C THR A 59 2.73 -18.31 24.59
N ALA A 60 3.57 -18.58 23.60
CA ALA A 60 3.64 -19.88 22.97
C ALA A 60 5.08 -20.27 22.73
N GLU A 61 5.38 -21.53 23.00
CA GLU A 61 6.67 -22.12 22.71
C GLU A 61 6.43 -23.39 21.88
N TYR A 62 7.09 -23.45 20.72
CA TYR A 62 7.13 -24.63 19.89
C TYR A 62 8.49 -25.29 20.05
N TYR A 63 8.53 -26.53 20.53
CA TYR A 63 9.74 -27.34 20.57
C TYR A 63 9.74 -28.31 19.40
N GLY A 64 10.84 -28.34 18.67
CA GLY A 64 10.94 -29.16 17.47
C GLY A 64 12.35 -29.66 17.21
N GLU A 65 12.42 -30.64 16.32
CA GLU A 65 13.66 -31.13 15.74
C GLU A 65 13.63 -30.87 14.24
N ALA A 66 14.65 -30.19 13.74
CA ALA A 66 14.87 -29.96 12.32
C ALA A 66 16.17 -30.65 11.89
N ILE A 67 16.07 -31.52 10.90
CA ILE A 67 17.23 -32.14 10.27
C ILE A 67 17.53 -31.38 8.98
N ALA A 68 18.78 -30.96 8.82
CA ALA A 68 19.24 -30.36 7.57
C ALA A 68 20.62 -30.85 7.18
N THR A 69 20.86 -30.87 5.87
CA THR A 69 22.21 -31.07 5.33
C THR A 69 22.70 -29.80 4.66
N TYR A 70 24.01 -29.65 4.52
CA TYR A 70 24.64 -28.51 3.88
C TYR A 70 24.21 -28.37 2.42
N ASP A 71 24.08 -29.50 1.71
CA ASP A 71 23.42 -29.54 0.40
C ASP A 71 22.05 -28.87 0.43
N GLN A 72 21.23 -29.15 1.45
CA GLN A 72 19.91 -28.55 1.53
C GLN A 72 19.99 -27.02 1.70
N THR A 73 21.00 -26.55 2.42
CA THR A 73 21.19 -25.12 2.70
C THR A 73 21.68 -24.34 1.49
N VAL A 74 22.66 -24.88 0.76
CA VAL A 74 23.20 -24.27 -0.47
C VAL A 74 22.12 -24.26 -1.56
N LEU A 75 21.30 -25.30 -1.61
CA LEU A 75 20.18 -25.41 -2.55
C LEU A 75 18.90 -24.72 -2.08
N LYS A 76 18.84 -24.30 -0.82
CA LYS A 76 17.67 -23.70 -0.15
C LYS A 76 16.38 -24.53 -0.22
N LEU A 77 16.45 -25.85 -0.01
CA LEU A 77 15.29 -26.76 -0.07
C LEU A 77 14.08 -26.45 0.86
N ILE A 78 14.19 -25.53 1.83
CA ILE A 78 13.04 -25.08 2.64
C ILE A 78 12.10 -24.21 1.83
N GLU A 79 12.63 -23.58 0.79
CA GLU A 79 11.87 -22.93 -0.25
C GLU A 79 11.22 -23.97 -1.18
N GLU A 80 11.24 -25.29 -0.91
CA GLU A 80 10.55 -26.30 -1.76
C GLU A 80 9.05 -26.05 -1.91
N GLU A 81 8.37 -25.53 -0.87
CA GLU A 81 6.97 -25.08 -1.00
C GLU A 81 6.88 -23.83 -1.85
N ASP A 82 7.77 -22.85 -1.66
CA ASP A 82 7.84 -21.63 -2.48
C ASP A 82 8.24 -21.95 -3.93
N ILE A 83 9.05 -22.99 -4.17
CA ILE A 83 9.51 -23.48 -5.47
C ILE A 83 8.43 -24.35 -6.10
N SER A 84 7.69 -25.13 -5.31
CA SER A 84 6.52 -25.87 -5.80
C SER A 84 5.40 -24.91 -6.19
N ASP A 85 5.19 -23.85 -5.42
CA ASP A 85 4.22 -22.80 -5.72
C ASP A 85 4.68 -21.99 -6.93
N GLN A 86 5.95 -21.59 -7.01
CA GLN A 86 6.53 -21.01 -8.21
C GLN A 86 6.47 -21.97 -9.41
N ALA A 87 6.64 -23.27 -9.19
CA ALA A 87 6.53 -24.28 -10.24
C ALA A 87 5.09 -24.48 -10.69
N ASN A 88 4.12 -24.39 -9.77
CA ASN A 88 2.69 -24.43 -10.06
C ASN A 88 2.27 -23.19 -10.84
N ASP A 89 2.69 -22.00 -10.41
CA ASP A 89 2.48 -20.74 -11.11
C ASP A 89 3.04 -20.83 -12.53
N ILE A 90 4.29 -21.29 -12.65
CA ILE A 90 4.94 -21.38 -13.95
C ILE A 90 4.38 -22.55 -14.78
N PHE A 91 3.89 -23.62 -14.16
CA PHE A 91 3.18 -24.68 -14.86
C PHE A 91 1.84 -24.21 -15.41
N ARG A 92 1.10 -23.38 -14.66
CA ARG A 92 -0.10 -22.71 -15.14
C ARG A 92 0.25 -21.79 -16.33
N ASP A 93 1.32 -21.00 -16.21
CA ASP A 93 1.86 -20.18 -17.31
C ASP A 93 2.23 -21.04 -18.53
N MET A 94 2.75 -22.25 -18.29
CA MET A 94 3.12 -23.17 -19.35
C MET A 94 1.96 -23.89 -19.99
N LYS A 95 0.93 -24.28 -19.24
CA LYS A 95 -0.33 -24.76 -19.79
C LYS A 95 -0.94 -23.67 -20.66
N GLN A 96 -0.87 -22.42 -20.22
CA GLN A 96 -1.33 -21.27 -20.98
C GLN A 96 -0.52 -21.09 -22.27
N TYR A 97 0.81 -21.14 -22.20
CA TYR A 97 1.67 -21.06 -23.39
C TYR A 97 1.47 -22.22 -24.36
N VAL A 98 1.37 -23.45 -23.85
CA VAL A 98 1.14 -24.67 -24.64
C VAL A 98 -0.22 -24.61 -25.31
N LEU A 99 -1.23 -24.12 -24.58
CA LEU A 99 -2.53 -23.78 -25.12
C LEU A 99 -2.27 -22.81 -26.25
N ASP A 100 -1.70 -21.62 -26.02
CA ASP A 100 -1.46 -20.58 -27.03
C ASP A 100 -0.66 -21.07 -28.27
N VAL A 101 0.30 -22.00 -28.11
CA VAL A 101 1.04 -22.59 -29.24
C VAL A 101 0.22 -23.64 -30.01
N HIS A 102 -0.51 -24.50 -29.31
CA HIS A 102 -1.46 -25.45 -29.94
C HIS A 102 -2.44 -24.68 -30.82
N LEU A 103 -2.84 -23.57 -30.24
CA LEU A 103 -3.72 -22.60 -30.75
C LEU A 103 -3.07 -21.85 -31.94
N GLU A 104 -1.77 -21.59 -31.91
CA GLU A 104 -1.02 -20.98 -33.02
C GLU A 104 -0.91 -21.91 -34.23
N GLY A 105 -0.54 -23.15 -33.98
CA GLY A 105 -0.23 -24.11 -35.05
C GLY A 105 -1.44 -24.54 -35.87
N LEU A 106 -2.63 -24.35 -35.35
CA LEU A 106 -3.86 -24.59 -36.12
C LEU A 106 -4.19 -23.41 -37.03
N LYS A 107 -3.66 -22.22 -36.75
CA LYS A 107 -3.85 -21.05 -37.61
C LYS A 107 -2.99 -21.02 -38.82
N GLU A 108 -1.75 -21.46 -38.65
CA GLU A 108 -0.79 -21.56 -39.72
C GLU A 108 -1.32 -22.48 -40.83
N LYS A 109 -2.16 -23.48 -40.49
CA LYS A 109 -2.81 -24.40 -41.44
C LYS A 109 -3.93 -23.76 -42.23
N ASP A 110 -4.71 -22.89 -41.60
CA ASP A 110 -5.78 -22.20 -42.30
C ASP A 110 -5.23 -21.11 -43.23
N ILE A 111 -4.10 -20.48 -42.87
CA ILE A 111 -3.43 -19.47 -43.72
C ILE A 111 -2.79 -20.10 -44.98
N LEU A 112 -2.31 -21.34 -44.91
CA LEU A 112 -1.66 -22.03 -46.04
C LEU A 112 -2.63 -22.61 -47.08
N GLY A 113 -3.95 -22.57 -46.83
CA GLY A 113 -4.97 -22.89 -47.84
C GLY A 113 -4.89 -24.31 -48.42
N GLU A 114 -4.36 -25.29 -47.68
CA GLU A 114 -4.35 -26.68 -48.15
C GLU A 114 -5.80 -27.22 -48.18
N PRO A 115 -6.34 -27.58 -49.35
CA PRO A 115 -7.70 -28.07 -49.48
C PRO A 115 -7.83 -29.42 -48.77
N GLN A 116 -8.66 -29.47 -47.73
CA GLN A 116 -9.03 -30.73 -47.09
C GLN A 116 -10.01 -31.50 -47.98
N GLU A 117 -9.50 -32.45 -48.76
CA GLU A 117 -10.36 -33.47 -49.36
C GLU A 117 -10.99 -34.34 -48.26
N GLU A 118 -12.32 -34.34 -48.23
CA GLU A 118 -13.16 -35.13 -47.35
C GLU A 118 -12.90 -36.64 -47.49
N LYS A 119 -12.04 -37.21 -46.63
CA LYS A 119 -12.08 -38.65 -46.33
C LYS A 119 -12.68 -38.89 -44.95
N LYS A 120 -13.97 -39.22 -44.98
CA LYS A 120 -14.73 -39.80 -43.88
C LYS A 120 -14.09 -41.12 -43.42
N LYS A 121 -14.02 -41.27 -42.09
CA LYS A 121 -13.78 -42.51 -41.31
C LYS A 121 -12.34 -43.06 -41.32
N GLY A 122 -11.54 -42.43 -40.47
CA GLY A 122 -10.28 -42.92 -39.94
C GLY A 122 -9.66 -41.78 -39.14
N PHE A 123 -9.80 -41.82 -37.82
CA PHE A 123 -9.26 -40.84 -36.88
C PHE A 123 -7.77 -40.54 -37.21
N PHE A 124 -7.47 -39.28 -37.53
CA PHE A 124 -6.14 -38.64 -37.69
C PHE A 124 -5.01 -39.46 -38.35
N SER A 125 -4.76 -39.24 -39.65
CA SER A 125 -3.43 -39.50 -40.22
C SER A 125 -2.50 -38.30 -39.94
N PHE A 126 -1.53 -38.53 -39.06
CA PHE A 126 -0.56 -37.58 -38.47
C PHE A 126 0.54 -37.09 -39.44
N ASN A 127 0.20 -36.38 -40.52
CA ASN A 127 1.21 -35.90 -41.48
C ASN A 127 1.51 -34.39 -41.45
N TRP A 128 0.72 -33.57 -40.78
CA TRP A 128 0.84 -32.10 -40.87
C TRP A 128 1.81 -31.46 -39.85
N LEU A 129 2.50 -32.29 -39.08
CA LEU A 129 3.71 -31.88 -38.37
C LEU A 129 4.81 -32.84 -38.87
N PRO A 130 5.56 -32.49 -39.94
CA PRO A 130 6.68 -33.30 -40.42
C PRO A 130 7.72 -33.57 -39.33
N TRP A 131 7.76 -32.71 -38.30
CA TRP A 131 8.51 -32.92 -37.08
C TRP A 131 7.79 -33.83 -36.07
N VAL A 132 6.47 -34.00 -35.98
CA VAL A 132 5.90 -34.95 -34.99
C VAL A 132 6.15 -36.43 -35.32
N SER A 133 6.55 -36.75 -36.56
CA SER A 133 7.15 -38.05 -36.93
C SER A 133 8.70 -38.03 -36.93
N LYS A 134 9.33 -36.86 -36.78
CA LYS A 134 10.79 -36.60 -36.59
C LYS A 134 11.05 -35.48 -35.54
N PRO A 135 10.87 -35.69 -34.22
CA PRO A 135 10.27 -34.68 -33.32
C PRO A 135 11.13 -33.76 -32.47
N LYS A 136 12.42 -33.60 -32.76
CA LYS A 136 13.31 -33.02 -31.73
C LYS A 136 14.18 -31.85 -32.15
N LYS A 137 14.29 -31.56 -33.45
CA LYS A 137 15.26 -30.56 -33.93
C LYS A 137 14.60 -29.21 -34.19
N ASP A 138 13.47 -29.21 -34.88
CA ASP A 138 12.87 -27.98 -35.40
C ASP A 138 12.08 -27.20 -34.33
N PHE A 139 11.36 -27.91 -33.44
CA PHE A 139 10.79 -27.30 -32.22
C PHE A 139 11.88 -26.65 -31.35
N LYS A 140 13.08 -27.24 -31.34
CA LYS A 140 14.22 -26.74 -30.55
C LYS A 140 14.93 -25.56 -31.21
N GLU A 141 14.85 -25.40 -32.52
CA GLU A 141 15.37 -24.23 -33.24
C GLU A 141 14.41 -23.05 -33.07
N LYS A 142 13.10 -23.22 -33.28
CA LYS A 142 12.12 -22.15 -33.07
C LYS A 142 12.14 -21.56 -31.65
N LEU A 143 12.35 -22.37 -30.61
CA LEU A 143 12.46 -21.91 -29.22
C LEU A 143 13.74 -21.11 -28.90
N LYS A 144 14.81 -21.29 -29.68
CA LYS A 144 16.04 -20.49 -29.51
C LYS A 144 15.92 -19.12 -30.17
N ASP A 145 15.04 -19.01 -31.14
CA ASP A 145 14.81 -17.79 -31.91
C ASP A 145 13.78 -16.88 -31.23
N ILE A 146 13.13 -17.31 -30.14
CA ILE A 146 12.31 -16.45 -29.26
C ILE A 146 13.27 -15.50 -28.51
N PRO A 147 13.28 -14.20 -28.82
CA PRO A 147 14.18 -13.24 -28.17
C PRO A 147 13.84 -13.15 -26.67
N GLN A 148 14.86 -13.11 -25.79
CA GLN A 148 14.67 -12.90 -24.34
C GLN A 148 13.86 -11.63 -24.00
N THR A 149 13.75 -10.71 -24.95
CA THR A 149 13.04 -9.43 -24.85
C THR A 149 11.58 -9.50 -25.31
N ASP A 150 11.18 -10.51 -26.08
CA ASP A 150 9.82 -10.64 -26.65
C ASP A 150 8.89 -11.47 -25.75
N SER A 151 9.35 -11.82 -24.54
CA SER A 151 8.51 -12.20 -23.39
C SER A 151 7.73 -10.96 -22.91
N LEU A 152 6.85 -10.45 -23.77
CA LEU A 152 6.07 -9.25 -23.59
C LEU A 152 4.85 -9.53 -22.69
N PHE A 153 4.94 -8.99 -21.48
CA PHE A 153 3.84 -8.43 -20.67
C PHE A 153 2.87 -9.28 -19.85
N TYR A 154 2.82 -10.61 -19.88
CA TYR A 154 1.94 -11.35 -18.93
C TYR A 154 2.54 -12.51 -18.13
N HIS A 155 3.69 -13.05 -18.53
CA HIS A 155 4.36 -14.07 -17.75
C HIS A 155 5.79 -13.61 -17.47
N LYS A 156 6.23 -13.69 -16.21
CA LYS A 156 7.65 -13.52 -15.86
C LYS A 156 8.45 -14.37 -16.87
N PRO A 157 9.55 -13.87 -17.47
CA PRO A 157 10.35 -14.68 -18.39
C PRO A 157 10.60 -16.01 -17.70
N MET A 158 10.10 -17.11 -18.28
CA MET A 158 10.23 -18.44 -17.66
C MET A 158 11.68 -18.56 -17.25
N SER A 159 11.92 -18.81 -15.96
CA SER A 159 13.30 -18.76 -15.47
C SER A 159 14.15 -19.67 -16.37
N PRO A 160 15.37 -19.27 -16.75
CA PRO A 160 16.24 -20.12 -17.57
C PRO A 160 16.39 -21.54 -17.04
N GLU A 161 16.16 -21.75 -15.73
CA GLU A 161 16.11 -23.05 -15.09
C GLU A 161 14.89 -23.87 -15.54
N ILE A 162 13.72 -23.27 -15.73
CA ILE A 162 12.48 -23.95 -16.13
C ILE A 162 12.47 -24.28 -17.61
N LEU A 163 12.91 -23.34 -18.44
CA LEU A 163 13.22 -23.66 -19.84
C LEU A 163 14.29 -24.76 -19.89
N GLY A 164 15.25 -24.74 -18.96
CA GLY A 164 16.14 -25.85 -18.72
C GLY A 164 15.41 -27.18 -18.44
N PHE A 165 14.40 -27.19 -17.57
CA PHE A 165 13.66 -28.42 -17.20
C PHE A 165 13.03 -29.10 -18.39
N TYR A 166 12.40 -28.30 -19.24
CA TYR A 166 11.71 -28.81 -20.41
C TYR A 166 12.62 -29.01 -21.63
N PHE A 167 13.76 -28.30 -21.73
CA PHE A 167 14.62 -28.30 -22.93
C PHE A 167 16.06 -28.79 -22.76
N ASP A 168 16.60 -28.90 -21.54
CA ASP A 168 18.04 -29.09 -21.33
C ASP A 168 18.50 -30.50 -21.76
N LYS A 169 19.52 -30.51 -22.61
CA LYS A 169 20.23 -31.72 -23.07
C LYS A 169 21.18 -32.27 -22.01
N ARG A 170 21.46 -31.51 -20.94
CA ARG A 170 22.41 -31.82 -19.86
C ARG A 170 21.86 -32.74 -18.77
N VAL A 171 20.61 -33.20 -18.86
CA VAL A 171 20.07 -34.27 -17.99
C VAL A 171 20.87 -35.57 -18.24
N PRO A 172 21.32 -36.30 -17.19
CA PRO A 172 22.19 -37.47 -17.33
C PRO A 172 21.65 -38.51 -18.31
N THR A 173 22.56 -39.26 -18.92
CA THR A 173 22.31 -40.22 -20.00
C THR A 173 21.67 -41.55 -19.56
N SER A 174 21.27 -41.71 -18.29
CA SER A 174 20.49 -42.86 -17.84
C SER A 174 19.00 -42.67 -18.19
N THR A 175 18.31 -43.79 -18.38
CA THR A 175 16.86 -44.07 -18.58
C THR A 175 15.81 -42.95 -18.38
N ASP A 176 16.04 -41.97 -17.51
CA ASP A 176 15.19 -40.80 -17.28
C ASP A 176 15.17 -39.77 -18.43
N LYS A 177 16.14 -39.80 -19.36
CA LYS A 177 16.23 -38.83 -20.46
C LYS A 177 14.99 -38.79 -21.38
N ASN A 178 14.21 -39.87 -21.44
CA ASN A 178 12.94 -39.93 -22.16
C ASN A 178 11.74 -39.47 -21.32
N ARG A 179 11.84 -39.54 -19.99
CA ARG A 179 10.76 -39.19 -19.06
C ARG A 179 10.51 -37.67 -19.03
N TYR A 180 11.57 -36.88 -18.92
CA TYR A 180 11.48 -35.41 -18.85
C TYR A 180 11.33 -34.73 -20.22
N ARG A 181 11.99 -35.28 -21.26
CA ARG A 181 11.87 -34.77 -22.65
C ARG A 181 10.48 -34.91 -23.26
N ASN A 182 9.67 -35.80 -22.71
CA ASN A 182 8.30 -36.00 -23.14
C ASN A 182 7.32 -35.18 -22.31
N LEU A 183 7.74 -34.46 -21.26
CA LEU A 183 6.81 -33.83 -20.31
C LEU A 183 6.10 -32.61 -20.91
N LEU A 184 6.82 -31.72 -21.62
CA LEU A 184 6.18 -30.60 -22.32
C LEU A 184 5.28 -31.10 -23.44
N TRP A 185 5.74 -32.14 -24.13
CA TRP A 185 4.98 -32.76 -25.21
C TRP A 185 3.74 -33.50 -24.69
N SER A 186 3.83 -34.19 -23.56
CA SER A 186 2.70 -34.85 -22.91
C SER A 186 1.74 -33.83 -22.34
N LEU A 187 2.24 -32.75 -21.72
CA LEU A 187 1.44 -31.63 -21.28
C LEU A 187 0.69 -31.00 -22.46
N PHE A 188 1.36 -30.84 -23.61
CA PHE A 188 0.74 -30.40 -24.84
C PHE A 188 -0.36 -31.34 -25.32
N GLN A 189 -0.11 -32.65 -25.36
CA GLN A 189 -1.12 -33.63 -25.74
C GLN A 189 -2.29 -33.68 -24.73
N GLU A 190 -2.01 -33.47 -23.45
CA GLU A 190 -3.00 -33.49 -22.37
C GLU A 190 -3.88 -32.26 -22.39
N VAL A 191 -3.30 -31.05 -22.43
CA VAL A 191 -4.03 -29.78 -22.57
C VAL A 191 -4.91 -29.82 -23.82
N LYS A 192 -4.38 -30.34 -24.94
CA LYS A 192 -5.14 -30.57 -26.17
C LYS A 192 -6.29 -31.58 -26.01
N ALA A 193 -6.06 -32.71 -25.34
CA ALA A 193 -7.12 -33.69 -25.12
C ALA A 193 -8.22 -33.11 -24.22
N LYS A 194 -7.84 -32.36 -23.18
CA LYS A 194 -8.76 -31.77 -22.20
C LYS A 194 -9.54 -30.59 -22.76
N SER A 195 -8.96 -29.80 -23.67
CA SER A 195 -9.70 -28.74 -24.37
C SER A 195 -10.80 -29.30 -25.27
N GLN A 196 -10.67 -30.54 -25.73
CA GLN A 196 -11.66 -31.23 -26.57
C GLN A 196 -12.71 -32.02 -25.77
N GLU A 197 -12.33 -32.55 -24.60
CA GLU A 197 -13.18 -33.40 -23.75
C GLU A 197 -14.08 -32.59 -22.81
N LEU A 198 -13.55 -31.51 -22.22
CA LEU A 198 -14.21 -30.77 -21.15
C LEU A 198 -15.03 -29.59 -21.69
N ASN A 199 -16.12 -29.25 -20.98
CA ASN A 199 -16.82 -27.99 -21.23
C ASN A 199 -15.99 -26.80 -20.69
N GLU A 200 -16.35 -25.58 -21.09
CA GLU A 200 -15.57 -24.37 -20.80
C GLU A 200 -15.31 -24.16 -19.29
N ALA A 201 -16.31 -24.35 -18.44
CA ALA A 201 -16.15 -24.20 -17.00
C ALA A 201 -15.17 -25.24 -16.41
N ALA A 202 -15.31 -26.51 -16.79
CA ALA A 202 -14.43 -27.58 -16.33
C ALA A 202 -13.00 -27.47 -16.90
N PHE A 203 -12.86 -26.94 -18.12
CA PHE A 203 -11.56 -26.68 -18.72
C PHE A 203 -10.83 -25.52 -18.04
N ASN A 204 -11.55 -24.45 -17.69
CA ASN A 204 -10.98 -23.32 -16.93
C ASN A 204 -10.51 -23.79 -15.53
N GLU A 205 -11.28 -24.65 -14.87
CA GLU A 205 -10.86 -25.27 -13.61
C GLU A 205 -9.59 -26.14 -13.80
N TYR A 206 -9.50 -26.91 -14.90
CA TYR A 206 -8.28 -27.64 -15.25
C TYR A 206 -7.08 -26.72 -15.53
N MET A 207 -7.28 -25.58 -16.18
CA MET A 207 -6.20 -24.61 -16.44
C MET A 207 -5.66 -24.01 -15.14
N LEU A 208 -6.52 -23.78 -14.15
CA LEU A 208 -6.15 -23.30 -12.81
C LEU A 208 -5.60 -24.41 -11.90
N SER A 209 -5.83 -25.68 -12.22
CA SER A 209 -5.32 -26.79 -11.41
C SER A 209 -3.79 -26.77 -11.32
N ASP A 210 -3.26 -27.18 -10.17
CA ASP A 210 -1.82 -27.25 -9.92
C ASP A 210 -1.17 -28.43 -10.64
N LEU A 211 0.17 -28.49 -10.63
CA LEU A 211 0.88 -29.69 -11.06
C LEU A 211 0.31 -30.88 -10.29
N PRO A 212 0.00 -32.00 -10.96
CA PRO A 212 -0.13 -33.27 -10.28
C PRO A 212 1.06 -33.43 -9.32
N ILE A 213 0.81 -33.75 -8.04
CA ILE A 213 1.83 -33.76 -6.96
C ILE A 213 3.12 -34.51 -7.35
N LYS A 214 3.02 -35.48 -8.26
CA LYS A 214 4.16 -36.24 -8.80
C LYS A 214 5.10 -35.42 -9.69
N GLU A 215 4.61 -34.39 -10.38
CA GLU A 215 5.37 -33.59 -11.35
C GLU A 215 6.00 -32.34 -10.73
N GLY A 216 5.37 -31.74 -9.71
CA GLY A 216 6.00 -30.70 -8.87
C GLY A 216 7.30 -31.20 -8.22
N LYS A 217 7.29 -32.43 -7.68
CA LYS A 217 8.50 -33.08 -7.14
C LYS A 217 9.60 -33.25 -8.19
N VAL A 218 9.21 -33.67 -9.39
CA VAL A 218 10.09 -33.92 -10.55
C VAL A 218 10.72 -32.62 -11.06
N PHE A 219 9.98 -31.51 -10.99
CA PHE A 219 10.50 -30.18 -11.29
C PHE A 219 11.49 -29.68 -10.23
N SER A 220 11.13 -29.76 -8.94
CA SER A 220 12.03 -29.38 -7.85
C SER A 220 13.34 -30.16 -7.93
N GLU A 221 13.28 -31.49 -8.14
CA GLU A 221 14.45 -32.34 -8.39
C GLU A 221 15.32 -31.82 -9.54
N PHE A 222 14.69 -31.38 -10.64
CA PHE A 222 15.42 -30.82 -11.76
C PHE A 222 16.09 -29.48 -11.43
N HIS A 223 15.36 -28.54 -10.82
CA HIS A 223 15.87 -27.23 -10.44
C HIS A 223 17.13 -27.40 -9.57
N TYR A 224 17.06 -28.31 -8.61
CA TYR A 224 18.22 -28.66 -7.79
C TYR A 224 19.32 -29.33 -8.58
N ASN A 225 19.02 -30.21 -9.53
CA ASN A 225 20.02 -30.83 -10.39
C ASN A 225 20.75 -29.83 -11.32
N ILE A 226 20.11 -28.72 -11.72
CA ILE A 226 20.80 -27.60 -12.40
C ILE A 226 21.71 -26.87 -11.44
N LYS A 227 21.21 -26.44 -10.27
CA LYS A 227 22.01 -25.72 -9.29
C LYS A 227 23.21 -26.55 -8.83
N LYS A 228 23.03 -27.85 -8.62
CA LYS A 228 24.11 -28.82 -8.35
C LYS A 228 25.16 -28.90 -9.47
N LYS A 229 24.88 -28.44 -10.69
CA LYS A 229 25.81 -28.48 -11.81
C LYS A 229 26.67 -27.22 -11.97
N ASP A 230 26.30 -26.13 -11.30
CA ASP A 230 27.11 -24.91 -11.28
C ASP A 230 28.50 -25.22 -10.67
N LYS A 231 29.57 -24.70 -11.27
CA LYS A 231 30.94 -25.03 -10.84
C LYS A 231 31.23 -24.55 -9.43
N ASP A 232 30.68 -23.40 -9.06
CA ASP A 232 30.88 -22.81 -7.74
C ASP A 232 30.12 -23.62 -6.68
N ILE A 233 28.85 -23.96 -6.98
CA ILE A 233 28.02 -24.83 -6.12
C ILE A 233 28.60 -26.25 -6.04
N LYS A 234 29.12 -26.83 -7.13
CA LYS A 234 29.77 -28.16 -7.11
C LYS A 234 30.96 -28.23 -6.16
N LYS A 235 31.70 -27.13 -5.99
CA LYS A 235 32.82 -27.09 -5.06
C LYS A 235 32.29 -27.11 -3.62
N GLU A 236 31.19 -26.40 -3.35
CA GLU A 236 30.52 -26.38 -2.05
C GLU A 236 29.84 -27.73 -1.70
N LEU A 237 29.17 -28.37 -2.67
CA LEU A 237 28.50 -29.68 -2.51
C LEU A 237 29.46 -30.88 -2.31
N LYS A 238 30.77 -30.69 -2.39
CA LYS A 238 31.73 -31.71 -1.93
C LYS A 238 31.82 -31.78 -0.39
N THR A 239 31.13 -30.86 0.27
CA THR A 239 30.98 -30.82 1.71
C THR A 239 29.78 -31.66 2.12
N ASP A 240 30.02 -32.84 2.67
CA ASP A 240 28.97 -33.63 3.29
C ASP A 240 28.83 -33.16 4.73
N LEU A 241 27.75 -32.47 5.06
CA LEU A 241 27.46 -32.08 6.43
C LEU A 241 25.99 -32.26 6.71
N ALA A 242 25.64 -33.07 7.70
CA ALA A 242 24.27 -33.28 8.16
C ALA A 242 24.18 -32.96 9.65
N ILE A 243 23.24 -32.08 10.02
CA ILE A 243 23.02 -31.64 11.39
C ILE A 243 21.56 -31.86 11.75
N ILE A 244 21.34 -32.42 12.94
CA ILE A 244 20.07 -32.33 13.65
C ILE A 244 20.13 -31.11 14.55
N GLY A 245 19.26 -30.13 14.31
CA GLY A 245 19.01 -28.99 15.17
C GLY A 245 17.74 -29.19 15.99
N ARG A 246 17.86 -29.29 17.30
CA ARG A 246 16.76 -29.33 18.25
C ARG A 246 16.67 -27.99 18.95
N GLY A 247 15.53 -27.35 18.82
CA GLY A 247 15.39 -25.97 19.24
C GLY A 247 13.97 -25.64 19.61
N TRP A 248 13.78 -24.36 19.86
CA TRP A 248 12.49 -23.80 20.18
C TRP A 248 12.24 -22.55 19.33
N VAL A 249 10.96 -22.30 19.10
CA VAL A 249 10.45 -21.05 18.54
C VAL A 249 9.50 -20.48 19.57
N LYS A 250 9.75 -19.25 20.00
CA LYS A 250 8.95 -18.53 20.99
C LYS A 250 8.17 -17.45 20.26
N ALA A 251 6.85 -17.54 20.35
CA ALA A 251 5.95 -16.52 19.87
C ALA A 251 5.24 -15.87 21.06
N GLY A 252 4.83 -14.64 20.84
CA GLY A 252 4.24 -13.84 21.89
C GLY A 252 4.08 -12.40 21.44
N ILE A 253 3.89 -11.53 22.41
CA ILE A 253 3.63 -10.12 22.16
C ILE A 253 4.83 -9.30 22.56
N ASP A 254 5.20 -8.35 21.69
CA ASP A 254 6.16 -7.30 21.99
C ASP A 254 5.40 -6.03 22.38
N PHE A 255 5.48 -5.66 23.65
CA PHE A 255 4.83 -4.47 24.19
C PHE A 255 5.68 -3.20 24.03
N GLY A 256 6.83 -3.27 23.34
CA GLY A 256 7.65 -2.08 23.06
C GLY A 256 6.87 -0.95 22.37
N GLU A 257 5.93 -1.34 21.52
CA GLU A 257 5.04 -0.45 20.77
C GLU A 257 3.76 -0.06 21.52
N LEU A 258 3.48 -0.66 22.69
CA LEU A 258 2.32 -0.32 23.50
C LEU A 258 2.46 1.09 24.09
N ASN A 259 1.37 1.86 24.01
CA ASN A 259 1.23 3.23 24.50
C ASN A 259 -0.23 3.53 24.86
N ASP A 260 -0.50 4.70 25.45
CA ASP A 260 -1.84 5.06 25.92
C ASP A 260 -2.90 5.19 24.79
N GLN A 261 -2.47 5.28 23.53
CA GLN A 261 -3.36 5.39 22.37
C GLN A 261 -3.84 4.03 21.86
N ASN A 262 -3.09 2.97 22.17
CA ASN A 262 -3.35 1.64 21.64
C ASN A 262 -3.81 0.63 22.70
N PHE A 263 -4.06 1.11 23.92
CA PHE A 263 -4.64 0.34 25.01
C PHE A 263 -5.88 1.06 25.56
N VAL A 264 -7.03 0.38 25.50
CA VAL A 264 -8.30 0.90 26.04
C VAL A 264 -8.87 -0.12 27.02
N TYR A 265 -9.11 0.30 28.25
CA TYR A 265 -9.79 -0.50 29.27
C TYR A 265 -11.19 0.06 29.51
N ASP A 266 -12.20 -0.72 29.17
CA ASP A 266 -13.60 -0.44 29.47
C ASP A 266 -13.93 -1.00 30.85
N GLU A 267 -13.86 -0.14 31.87
CA GLU A 267 -14.15 -0.50 33.26
C GLU A 267 -15.61 -0.95 33.47
N LYS A 268 -16.56 -0.46 32.69
CA LYS A 268 -17.97 -0.81 32.85
C LYS A 268 -18.22 -2.26 32.44
N HIS A 269 -17.62 -2.68 31.33
CA HIS A 269 -17.80 -4.04 30.79
C HIS A 269 -16.69 -4.99 31.24
N GLN A 270 -15.62 -4.48 31.85
CA GLN A 270 -14.41 -5.22 32.23
C GLN A 270 -13.73 -5.85 31.00
N ILE A 271 -13.65 -5.08 29.92
CA ILE A 271 -13.08 -5.52 28.64
C ILE A 271 -11.84 -4.69 28.32
N ILE A 272 -10.79 -5.35 27.85
CA ILE A 272 -9.57 -4.71 27.40
C ILE A 272 -9.46 -4.82 25.89
N HIS A 273 -9.16 -3.70 25.24
CA HIS A 273 -8.92 -3.60 23.81
C HIS A 273 -7.47 -3.17 23.58
N ILE A 274 -6.74 -3.98 22.84
CA ILE A 274 -5.35 -3.72 22.44
C ILE A 274 -5.31 -3.56 20.93
N TYR A 275 -4.83 -2.41 20.45
CA TYR A 275 -4.79 -2.05 19.04
C TYR A 275 -3.34 -2.09 18.52
N GLY A 276 -3.15 -2.60 17.30
CA GLY A 276 -1.85 -2.50 16.61
C GLY A 276 -0.70 -3.32 17.20
N VAL A 277 -0.91 -3.96 18.35
CA VAL A 277 0.02 -4.94 18.93
C VAL A 277 -0.52 -6.34 18.64
N TYR A 278 0.29 -7.16 17.99
CA TYR A 278 -0.09 -8.50 17.55
C TYR A 278 0.97 -9.53 17.93
N PRO A 279 0.59 -10.80 18.11
CA PRO A 279 1.55 -11.86 18.35
C PRO A 279 2.48 -12.04 17.15
N LYS A 280 3.78 -12.12 17.42
CA LYS A 280 4.83 -12.37 16.43
C LYS A 280 5.84 -13.38 16.99
N ILE A 281 6.71 -13.88 16.11
CA ILE A 281 7.86 -14.67 16.56
C ILE A 281 8.85 -13.73 17.23
N LEU A 282 9.05 -13.90 18.53
CA LEU A 282 9.91 -13.03 19.34
C LEU A 282 11.35 -13.53 19.33
N ALA A 283 11.52 -14.85 19.40
CA ALA A 283 12.82 -15.48 19.42
C ALA A 283 12.75 -16.90 18.84
N LYS A 284 13.88 -17.34 18.28
CA LYS A 284 14.07 -18.69 17.76
C LYS A 284 15.54 -19.07 17.94
N ASP A 285 15.80 -20.25 18.48
CA ASP A 285 17.18 -20.73 18.64
C ASP A 285 17.24 -22.26 18.71
N ILE A 286 18.43 -22.78 18.41
CA ILE A 286 18.83 -24.16 18.65
C ILE A 286 19.69 -24.15 19.90
N ASN A 287 19.11 -24.61 21.00
CA ASN A 287 19.78 -24.67 22.30
C ASN A 287 21.00 -25.62 22.20
N PRO A 288 22.22 -25.24 22.60
CA PRO A 288 23.33 -26.19 22.66
C PRO A 288 23.04 -27.42 23.56
N TRP A 289 22.20 -27.24 24.58
CA TRP A 289 21.86 -28.23 25.62
C TRP A 289 20.35 -28.46 25.69
N PHE A 290 19.75 -28.92 24.59
CA PHE A 290 18.29 -29.00 24.41
C PHE A 290 17.53 -29.67 25.56
N ILE A 291 18.12 -30.69 26.22
CA ILE A 291 17.59 -31.21 27.49
C ILE A 291 18.76 -31.49 28.44
N PRO A 292 19.11 -30.56 29.34
CA PRO A 292 20.25 -30.69 30.25
C PRO A 292 20.15 -31.95 31.13
N GLU A 293 18.96 -32.28 31.63
CA GLU A 293 18.71 -33.41 32.54
C GLU A 293 18.90 -34.76 31.85
N LYS A 294 18.73 -34.81 30.53
CA LYS A 294 18.90 -36.01 29.70
C LYS A 294 20.20 -36.02 28.92
N GLN A 295 21.05 -34.99 29.08
CA GLN A 295 22.27 -34.77 28.31
C GLN A 295 22.06 -34.83 26.79
N ILE A 296 20.88 -34.43 26.31
CA ILE A 296 20.59 -34.45 24.87
C ILE A 296 21.14 -33.16 24.27
N PRO A 297 22.15 -33.24 23.37
CA PRO A 297 22.70 -32.07 22.73
C PRO A 297 21.65 -31.51 21.77
N GLY A 298 21.49 -30.18 21.76
CA GLY A 298 20.52 -29.59 20.86
C GLY A 298 21.04 -29.31 19.47
N PHE A 299 22.33 -29.49 19.22
CA PHE A 299 22.78 -29.75 17.86
C PHE A 299 23.61 -31.03 17.85
N GLN A 300 23.36 -31.88 16.86
CA GLN A 300 24.08 -33.13 16.68
C GLN A 300 24.53 -33.24 15.23
N ILE A 301 25.83 -33.32 15.03
CA ILE A 301 26.42 -33.58 13.71
C ILE A 301 26.29 -35.08 13.46
N LEU A 302 25.52 -35.45 12.44
CA LEU A 302 25.36 -36.85 12.01
C LEU A 302 26.50 -37.26 11.09
N GLU A 303 26.90 -36.35 10.20
CA GLU A 303 27.96 -36.58 9.22
C GLU A 303 28.70 -35.27 8.96
N ALA A 304 30.03 -35.33 8.81
CA ALA A 304 30.88 -34.20 8.45
C ALA A 304 32.10 -34.68 7.64
N ARG A 305 32.17 -34.32 6.35
CA ARG A 305 33.32 -34.52 5.46
C ARG A 305 33.57 -33.23 4.69
N ASN A 306 34.83 -32.78 4.67
CA ASN A 306 35.23 -31.49 4.06
C ASN A 306 34.47 -30.26 4.61
N ALA A 307 33.85 -30.40 5.79
CA ALA A 307 33.08 -29.34 6.42
C ALA A 307 33.96 -28.50 7.35
N ASN A 308 33.76 -27.18 7.31
CA ASN A 308 34.38 -26.23 8.23
C ASN A 308 33.30 -25.59 9.12
N PHE A 309 33.73 -24.73 10.04
CA PHE A 309 32.84 -24.05 10.98
C PHE A 309 31.80 -23.15 10.27
N GLU A 310 32.18 -22.47 9.18
CA GLU A 310 31.26 -21.63 8.41
C GLU A 310 30.13 -22.46 7.77
N HIS A 311 30.44 -23.65 7.25
CA HIS A 311 29.42 -24.57 6.75
C HIS A 311 28.43 -24.97 7.86
N ALA A 312 28.94 -25.30 9.05
CA ALA A 312 28.10 -25.63 10.22
C ALA A 312 27.21 -24.47 10.67
N LYS A 313 27.71 -23.23 10.59
CA LYS A 313 26.92 -22.02 10.89
C LYS A 313 25.76 -21.85 9.91
N VAL A 314 25.99 -22.07 8.62
CA VAL A 314 24.95 -22.01 7.58
C VAL A 314 23.90 -23.12 7.79
N VAL A 315 24.31 -24.36 8.04
CA VAL A 315 23.37 -25.46 8.35
C VAL A 315 22.56 -25.18 9.62
N LYS A 316 23.20 -24.65 10.67
CA LYS A 316 22.52 -24.26 11.91
C LYS A 316 21.44 -23.21 11.64
N GLN A 317 21.77 -22.14 10.91
CA GLN A 317 20.81 -21.08 10.59
C GLN A 317 19.60 -21.64 9.83
N TYR A 318 19.85 -22.50 8.86
CA TYR A 318 18.79 -23.12 8.07
C TYR A 318 17.91 -24.08 8.89
N CYS A 319 18.47 -24.79 9.88
CA CYS A 319 17.66 -25.55 10.85
C CYS A 319 16.76 -24.62 11.69
N ILE A 320 17.23 -23.43 12.07
CA ILE A 320 16.41 -22.43 12.77
C ILE A 320 15.24 -21.99 11.88
N ASP A 321 15.50 -21.72 10.60
CA ASP A 321 14.47 -21.32 9.64
C ASP A 321 13.45 -22.46 9.39
N LYS A 322 13.88 -23.73 9.38
CA LYS A 322 12.96 -24.88 9.35
C LYS A 322 12.04 -24.91 10.56
N LEU A 323 12.62 -24.78 11.75
CA LEU A 323 11.87 -24.80 13.00
C LEU A 323 10.82 -23.69 13.03
N GLU A 324 11.17 -22.50 12.54
CA GLU A 324 10.24 -21.39 12.38
C GLU A 324 9.07 -21.72 11.46
N LYS A 325 9.32 -22.21 10.23
CA LYS A 325 8.24 -22.60 9.31
C LYS A 325 7.37 -23.71 9.90
N MET A 326 7.96 -24.70 10.57
CA MET A 326 7.23 -25.77 11.26
C MET A 326 6.34 -25.21 12.38
N ALA A 327 6.84 -24.25 13.16
CA ALA A 327 6.09 -23.57 14.21
C ALA A 327 4.92 -22.75 13.64
N LEU A 328 5.14 -22.02 12.55
CA LEU A 328 4.08 -21.27 11.85
C LEU A 328 2.97 -22.21 11.36
N LYS A 329 3.32 -23.33 10.72
CA LYS A 329 2.34 -24.34 10.28
C LYS A 329 1.59 -25.01 11.44
N ALA A 330 2.24 -25.13 12.60
CA ALA A 330 1.61 -25.63 13.81
C ALA A 330 0.66 -24.62 14.47
N GLY A 331 0.52 -23.42 13.90
CA GLY A 331 -0.36 -22.35 14.39
C GLY A 331 0.19 -21.68 15.65
N ILE A 332 1.51 -21.50 15.76
CA ILE A 332 2.13 -20.91 16.96
C ILE A 332 1.63 -19.47 17.22
N ILE A 333 1.27 -18.72 16.17
CA ILE A 333 0.81 -17.33 16.29
C ILE A 333 -0.60 -17.28 16.89
N GLU A 334 -1.51 -18.13 16.41
CA GLU A 334 -2.87 -18.27 16.93
C GLU A 334 -2.86 -18.77 18.37
N GLN A 335 -1.96 -19.71 18.68
CA GLN A 335 -1.73 -20.18 20.04
C GLN A 335 -1.20 -19.07 20.94
N ALA A 336 -0.22 -18.30 20.47
CA ALA A 336 0.33 -17.15 21.19
C ALA A 336 -0.75 -16.11 21.45
N GLU A 337 -1.61 -15.81 20.47
CA GLU A 337 -2.72 -14.88 20.66
C GLU A 337 -3.67 -15.33 21.78
N ARG A 338 -4.13 -16.58 21.70
CA ARG A 338 -5.07 -17.15 22.66
C ARG A 338 -4.48 -17.15 24.07
N GLN A 339 -3.23 -17.56 24.22
CA GLN A 339 -2.56 -17.58 25.52
C GLN A 339 -2.23 -16.17 26.03
N SER A 340 -1.91 -15.22 25.14
CA SER A 340 -1.75 -13.82 25.49
C SER A 340 -3.04 -13.20 26.01
N LYS A 341 -4.20 -13.49 25.40
CA LYS A 341 -5.50 -12.99 25.88
C LYS A 341 -5.74 -13.40 27.33
N GLU A 342 -5.57 -14.69 27.63
CA GLU A 342 -5.76 -15.22 29.00
C GLU A 342 -4.71 -14.68 29.98
N THR A 343 -3.44 -14.56 29.55
CA THR A 343 -2.38 -14.05 30.41
C THR A 343 -2.60 -12.58 30.76
N ILE A 344 -2.94 -11.75 29.78
CA ILE A 344 -3.26 -10.33 30.00
C ILE A 344 -4.52 -10.17 30.83
N LYS A 345 -5.56 -10.98 30.57
CA LYS A 345 -6.79 -11.01 31.36
C LYS A 345 -6.49 -11.22 32.85
N ASN A 346 -5.70 -12.25 33.18
CA ASN A 346 -5.32 -12.57 34.56
C ASN A 346 -4.42 -11.50 35.17
N PHE A 347 -3.41 -11.03 34.43
CA PHE A 347 -2.50 -9.97 34.88
C PHE A 347 -3.26 -8.69 35.23
N MET A 348 -4.16 -8.26 34.35
CA MET A 348 -4.94 -7.05 34.54
C MET A 348 -6.00 -7.21 35.63
N ALA A 349 -6.53 -8.41 35.84
CA ALA A 349 -7.40 -8.69 36.96
C ALA A 349 -6.67 -8.52 38.30
N LEU A 350 -5.42 -8.97 38.39
CA LEU A 350 -4.57 -8.77 39.56
C LEU A 350 -4.23 -7.29 39.78
N LEU A 351 -3.89 -6.55 38.72
CA LEU A 351 -3.54 -5.13 38.81
C LEU A 351 -4.73 -4.25 39.22
N THR A 352 -5.90 -4.50 38.64
CA THR A 352 -7.09 -3.65 38.86
C THR A 352 -7.91 -4.08 40.08
N GLY A 353 -7.72 -5.30 40.57
CA GLY A 353 -8.54 -5.91 41.61
C GLY A 353 -9.95 -6.31 41.15
N ASN A 354 -10.24 -6.19 39.86
CA ASN A 354 -11.53 -6.54 39.25
C ASN A 354 -11.38 -7.71 38.29
N GLU A 355 -12.43 -8.52 38.12
CA GLU A 355 -12.42 -9.59 37.12
C GLU A 355 -12.51 -9.00 35.71
N ILE A 356 -11.45 -9.17 34.91
CA ILE A 356 -11.47 -8.87 33.48
C ILE A 356 -12.20 -9.99 32.76
N LYS A 357 -13.25 -9.68 32.00
CA LYS A 357 -14.03 -10.67 31.26
C LYS A 357 -13.32 -11.11 29.99
N GLU A 358 -12.87 -10.15 29.20
CA GLU A 358 -12.33 -10.39 27.85
C GLU A 358 -11.19 -9.44 27.50
N VAL A 359 -10.27 -9.94 26.67
CA VAL A 359 -9.19 -9.18 26.04
C VAL A 359 -9.29 -9.37 24.54
N HIS A 360 -9.45 -8.26 23.82
CA HIS A 360 -9.55 -8.25 22.36
C HIS A 360 -8.29 -7.63 21.75
N PHE A 361 -7.63 -8.41 20.90
CA PHE A 361 -6.64 -7.88 19.97
C PHE A 361 -7.35 -7.44 18.71
N HIS A 362 -7.22 -6.15 18.39
CA HIS A 362 -7.78 -5.61 17.16
C HIS A 362 -6.75 -5.73 16.05
N HIS A 363 -6.85 -6.84 15.32
CA HIS A 363 -6.09 -7.12 14.11
C HIS A 363 -6.56 -6.22 13.00
N ASP A 364 -5.92 -5.07 12.88
CA ASP A 364 -6.18 -4.17 11.79
C ASP A 364 -5.44 -4.66 10.54
N THR A 365 -6.19 -5.19 9.58
CA THR A 365 -5.64 -5.74 8.33
C THR A 365 -4.74 -4.75 7.62
N ILE A 366 -5.09 -3.45 7.64
CA ILE A 366 -4.26 -2.42 7.01
C ILE A 366 -2.88 -2.37 7.68
N SER A 367 -2.83 -2.46 9.01
CA SER A 367 -1.59 -2.32 9.77
C SER A 367 -0.65 -3.50 9.55
N ARG A 368 -1.21 -4.71 9.43
CA ARG A 368 -0.41 -5.91 9.08
C ARG A 368 0.28 -5.74 7.73
N ILE A 369 -0.49 -5.36 6.70
CA ILE A 369 0.04 -5.16 5.34
C ILE A 369 1.06 -4.02 5.33
N THR A 370 0.75 -2.91 5.99
CA THR A 370 1.62 -1.73 5.95
C THR A 370 2.90 -1.92 6.75
N ASN A 371 2.89 -2.73 7.82
CA ASN A 371 4.12 -3.06 8.54
C ASN A 371 5.09 -3.83 7.64
N GLN A 372 4.60 -4.80 6.85
CA GLN A 372 5.44 -5.52 5.88
C GLN A 372 6.04 -4.57 4.84
N ILE A 373 5.23 -3.66 4.30
CA ILE A 373 5.66 -2.60 3.37
C ILE A 373 6.66 -1.63 4.04
N PHE A 374 6.50 -1.33 5.33
CA PHE A 374 7.38 -0.41 6.03
C PHE A 374 8.74 -1.02 6.33
N ASP A 375 8.82 -2.35 6.44
CA ASP A 375 10.07 -3.07 6.65
C ASP A 375 10.94 -3.07 5.37
N ASP A 376 10.34 -3.24 4.19
CA ASP A 376 11.07 -3.25 2.91
C ASP A 376 11.09 -1.89 2.17
N LYS A 377 10.26 -0.93 2.61
CA LYS A 377 10.07 0.40 2.01
C LYS A 377 9.58 0.35 0.55
N PHE A 378 8.85 -0.70 0.19
CA PHE A 378 8.41 -0.96 -1.17
C PHE A 378 6.93 -1.33 -1.21
N VAL A 379 6.22 -0.79 -2.20
CA VAL A 379 4.82 -1.13 -2.49
C VAL A 379 4.76 -1.77 -3.86
N SER A 380 4.42 -3.05 -3.89
CA SER A 380 4.15 -3.82 -5.11
C SER A 380 2.78 -3.46 -5.70
N PHE A 381 2.52 -3.94 -6.93
CA PHE A 381 1.23 -3.73 -7.58
C PHE A 381 0.08 -4.41 -6.81
N GLU A 382 0.29 -5.64 -6.35
CA GLU A 382 -0.73 -6.39 -5.60
C GLU A 382 -1.01 -5.75 -4.23
N GLU A 383 0.02 -5.26 -3.55
CA GLU A 383 -0.16 -4.49 -2.31
C GLU A 383 -0.89 -3.18 -2.56
N ALA A 384 -0.57 -2.46 -3.64
CA ALA A 384 -1.28 -1.24 -4.01
C ALA A 384 -2.76 -1.50 -4.30
N LYS A 385 -3.08 -2.58 -5.02
CA LYS A 385 -4.46 -3.03 -5.28
C LYS A 385 -5.20 -3.35 -3.98
N LEU A 386 -4.53 -4.04 -3.06
CA LEU A 386 -5.09 -4.39 -1.76
C LEU A 386 -5.33 -3.14 -0.89
N LEU A 387 -4.38 -2.21 -0.87
CA LEU A 387 -4.52 -0.93 -0.18
C LEU A 387 -5.65 -0.07 -0.77
N ASP A 388 -5.83 -0.09 -2.09
CA ASP A 388 -6.90 0.64 -2.78
C ASP A 388 -8.30 0.12 -2.38
N SER A 389 -8.41 -1.15 -1.99
CA SER A 389 -9.65 -1.72 -1.45
C SER A 389 -9.82 -1.50 0.06
N ILE A 390 -8.75 -1.64 0.84
CA ILE A 390 -8.83 -1.61 2.32
C ILE A 390 -8.98 -0.18 2.85
N ILE A 391 -8.27 0.80 2.28
CA ILE A 391 -8.28 2.18 2.80
C ILE A 391 -9.67 2.81 2.74
N PRO A 392 -10.43 2.73 1.62
CA PRO A 392 -11.81 3.19 1.59
C PRO A 392 -12.70 2.48 2.60
N GLY A 393 -12.56 1.15 2.75
CA GLY A 393 -13.33 0.39 3.74
C GLY A 393 -13.05 0.83 5.18
N GLU A 394 -11.79 1.14 5.53
CA GLU A 394 -11.46 1.67 6.86
C GLU A 394 -12.02 3.09 7.06
N ILE A 395 -12.04 3.92 6.02
CA ILE A 395 -12.67 5.25 6.07
C ILE A 395 -14.18 5.15 6.31
N GLU A 396 -14.87 4.27 5.60
CA GLU A 396 -16.30 4.01 5.81
C GLU A 396 -16.57 3.49 7.22
N HIS A 397 -15.73 2.58 7.71
CA HIS A 397 -15.81 2.09 9.08
C HIS A 397 -15.60 3.22 10.10
N ILE A 398 -14.64 4.13 9.89
CA ILE A 398 -14.39 5.29 10.77
C ILE A 398 -15.61 6.21 10.80
N LEU A 399 -16.28 6.42 9.67
CA LEU A 399 -17.50 7.24 9.62
C LEU A 399 -18.70 6.57 10.26
N ALA A 400 -18.82 5.25 10.14
CA ALA A 400 -19.91 4.50 10.76
C ALA A 400 -19.88 4.58 12.30
N ILE A 401 -18.71 4.79 12.92
CA ILE A 401 -18.57 4.94 14.38
C ILE A 401 -19.43 6.10 14.93
N ASP A 402 -19.65 7.17 14.15
CA ASP A 402 -20.46 8.32 14.58
C ASP A 402 -21.96 8.02 14.66
N THR A 403 -22.44 6.96 14.00
CA THR A 403 -23.87 6.68 13.88
C THR A 403 -24.46 5.96 15.11
N ALA A 404 -23.62 5.47 16.03
CA ALA A 404 -24.06 4.79 17.25
C ALA A 404 -24.38 5.81 18.36
N THR A 405 -25.67 5.98 18.67
CA THR A 405 -26.17 6.94 19.68
C THR A 405 -25.75 6.60 21.11
N GLU A 406 -25.45 5.34 21.39
CA GLU A 406 -24.96 4.90 22.70
C GLU A 406 -23.44 5.11 22.77
N GLN A 407 -22.98 5.80 23.82
CA GLN A 407 -21.55 6.07 24.09
C GLN A 407 -20.84 7.03 23.12
N TRP A 408 -21.53 8.09 22.66
CA TRP A 408 -21.00 9.10 21.74
C TRP A 408 -19.57 9.59 22.06
N LEU A 409 -19.26 9.91 23.33
CA LEU A 409 -17.91 10.34 23.73
C LEU A 409 -16.82 9.29 23.47
N THR A 410 -17.12 8.02 23.76
CA THR A 410 -16.19 6.90 23.52
C THR A 410 -16.02 6.66 22.03
N ASN A 411 -17.12 6.71 21.28
CA ASN A 411 -17.14 6.54 19.82
C ASN A 411 -16.35 7.65 19.14
N GLN A 412 -16.54 8.91 19.53
CA GLN A 412 -15.78 10.03 19.00
C GLN A 412 -14.28 9.87 19.26
N LYS A 413 -13.88 9.50 20.48
CA LYS A 413 -12.47 9.24 20.79
C LYS A 413 -11.89 8.10 19.95
N ASN A 414 -12.64 7.00 19.80
CA ASN A 414 -12.22 5.87 18.98
C ASN A 414 -12.08 6.26 17.50
N LYS A 415 -12.99 7.09 16.99
CA LYS A 415 -12.93 7.67 15.65
C LYS A 415 -11.67 8.50 15.47
N GLU A 416 -11.40 9.44 16.37
CA GLU A 416 -10.22 10.30 16.35
C GLU A 416 -8.92 9.47 16.37
N LEU A 417 -8.84 8.44 17.20
CA LEU A 417 -7.70 7.53 17.28
C LEU A 417 -7.49 6.74 15.98
N LYS A 418 -8.55 6.15 15.42
CA LYS A 418 -8.48 5.41 14.14
C LYS A 418 -8.09 6.34 12.98
N GLN A 419 -8.67 7.53 12.92
CA GLN A 419 -8.34 8.53 11.91
C GLN A 419 -6.87 8.97 12.02
N ALA A 420 -6.38 9.29 13.21
CA ALA A 420 -4.99 9.68 13.42
C ALA A 420 -4.01 8.56 13.03
N ARG A 421 -4.35 7.31 13.37
CA ARG A 421 -3.59 6.12 12.97
C ARG A 421 -3.54 5.96 11.44
N LEU A 422 -4.69 6.00 10.78
CA LEU A 422 -4.76 5.88 9.31
C LEU A 422 -3.97 7.00 8.62
N GLN A 423 -4.07 8.23 9.10
CA GLN A 423 -3.28 9.35 8.61
C GLN A 423 -1.77 9.11 8.76
N ASN A 424 -1.33 8.53 9.89
CA ASN A 424 0.07 8.19 10.10
C ASN A 424 0.54 7.11 9.13
N ILE A 425 -0.26 6.06 8.95
CA ILE A 425 0.00 4.98 7.98
C ILE A 425 0.16 5.57 6.57
N ILE A 426 -0.77 6.41 6.13
CA ILE A 426 -0.72 7.02 4.79
C ILE A 426 0.50 7.95 4.65
N ARG A 427 0.87 8.67 5.70
CA ARG A 427 2.08 9.51 5.72
C ARG A 427 3.35 8.69 5.48
N GLU A 428 3.48 7.52 6.11
CA GLU A 428 4.62 6.62 5.91
C GLU A 428 4.57 5.91 4.56
N LEU A 429 3.39 5.48 4.11
CA LEU A 429 3.19 4.89 2.78
C LEU A 429 3.66 5.83 1.65
N LYS A 430 3.40 7.14 1.77
CA LYS A 430 3.87 8.14 0.79
C LYS A 430 5.39 8.23 0.63
N LYS A 431 6.15 7.73 1.61
CA LYS A 431 7.63 7.68 1.58
C LYS A 431 8.15 6.41 0.92
N CYS A 432 7.31 5.39 0.78
CA CYS A 432 7.69 4.09 0.21
C CYS A 432 7.79 4.18 -1.32
N TYR A 433 8.71 3.42 -1.90
CA TYR A 433 8.85 3.31 -3.36
C TYR A 433 7.72 2.49 -3.95
N TYR A 434 7.29 2.83 -5.17
CA TYR A 434 6.27 2.09 -5.89
C TYR A 434 6.80 1.54 -7.21
N GLN A 435 6.67 0.22 -7.41
CA GLN A 435 7.16 -0.56 -8.57
C GLN A 435 8.63 -0.38 -8.95
N LYS A 436 8.99 0.75 -9.58
CA LYS A 436 10.35 1.10 -10.00
C LYS A 436 10.71 2.48 -9.48
N ARG A 437 11.94 2.62 -8.97
CA ARG A 437 12.49 3.93 -8.60
C ARG A 437 12.50 4.84 -9.85
N PRO A 438 12.17 6.14 -9.72
CA PRO A 438 12.15 6.92 -8.47
C PRO A 438 10.74 7.25 -7.93
N THR A 439 9.69 6.53 -8.32
CA THR A 439 8.32 6.95 -7.95
C THR A 439 7.95 6.51 -6.54
N THR A 440 7.31 7.40 -5.78
CA THR A 440 6.77 7.10 -4.46
C THR A 440 5.29 6.78 -4.53
N TYR A 441 4.83 5.94 -3.60
CA TYR A 441 3.43 5.56 -3.51
C TYR A 441 2.53 6.76 -3.15
N ASN A 442 1.34 6.77 -3.71
CA ASN A 442 0.27 7.74 -3.45
C ASN A 442 -1.08 7.13 -3.86
N ARG A 443 -2.19 7.77 -3.47
CA ARG A 443 -3.57 7.30 -3.73
C ARG A 443 -3.80 6.83 -5.17
N LEU A 444 -3.22 7.51 -6.15
CA LEU A 444 -3.50 7.27 -7.57
C LEU A 444 -2.57 6.22 -8.19
N SER A 445 -1.64 5.64 -7.42
CA SER A 445 -0.59 4.77 -7.97
C SER A 445 -1.13 3.48 -8.59
N TYR A 446 -2.08 2.84 -7.90
CA TYR A 446 -2.74 1.64 -8.41
C TYR A 446 -3.50 1.95 -9.70
N LEU A 447 -4.42 2.91 -9.67
CA LEU A 447 -5.20 3.33 -10.85
C LEU A 447 -4.30 3.69 -12.04
N THR A 448 -3.24 4.48 -11.81
CA THR A 448 -2.26 4.84 -12.85
C THR A 448 -1.69 3.61 -13.53
N THR A 449 -1.34 2.59 -12.74
CA THR A 449 -0.69 1.38 -13.24
C THR A 449 -1.67 0.45 -13.93
N ALA A 450 -2.87 0.32 -13.36
CA ALA A 450 -3.94 -0.50 -13.92
C ALA A 450 -4.30 -0.02 -15.34
N VAL A 451 -4.45 1.30 -15.52
CA VAL A 451 -4.78 1.92 -16.82
C VAL A 451 -3.61 1.86 -17.81
N ILE A 452 -2.36 1.89 -17.34
CA ILE A 452 -1.19 1.82 -18.23
C ILE A 452 -0.82 0.38 -18.60
N ALA A 453 -1.38 -0.63 -17.91
CA ALA A 453 -0.90 -2.01 -17.98
C ALA A 453 -0.86 -2.59 -19.40
N ASP A 454 -1.81 -2.22 -20.26
CA ASP A 454 -1.88 -2.67 -21.65
C ASP A 454 -1.70 -1.56 -22.70
N ASN A 455 -1.32 -0.35 -22.27
CA ASN A 455 -1.18 0.86 -23.09
C ASN A 455 -2.45 1.28 -23.86
N ILE A 456 -3.63 0.76 -23.50
CA ILE A 456 -4.91 1.10 -24.13
C ILE A 456 -5.79 1.75 -23.08
N VAL A 457 -6.36 2.91 -23.39
CA VAL A 457 -7.32 3.57 -22.49
C VAL A 457 -8.72 3.47 -23.05
N THR A 458 -9.61 2.84 -22.31
CA THR A 458 -11.02 2.66 -22.66
C THR A 458 -11.89 3.81 -22.19
N ALA A 459 -13.10 3.94 -22.74
CA ALA A 459 -14.09 4.89 -22.24
C ALA A 459 -14.47 4.63 -20.76
N SER A 460 -14.46 3.36 -20.33
CA SER A 460 -14.68 2.99 -18.93
C SER A 460 -13.56 3.51 -18.04
N GLU A 461 -12.30 3.39 -18.45
CA GLU A 461 -11.16 3.92 -17.70
C GLU A 461 -11.16 5.45 -17.71
N ILE A 462 -11.57 6.10 -18.81
CA ILE A 462 -11.80 7.55 -18.81
C ILE A 462 -12.86 7.94 -17.78
N ALA A 463 -13.94 7.17 -17.66
CA ALA A 463 -14.96 7.41 -16.63
C ALA A 463 -14.39 7.23 -15.22
N GLN A 464 -13.58 6.21 -14.97
CA GLN A 464 -12.89 6.00 -13.69
C GLN A 464 -11.90 7.13 -13.37
N LEU A 465 -11.13 7.59 -14.35
CA LEU A 465 -10.23 8.75 -14.19
C LEU A 465 -11.04 10.02 -13.87
N THR A 466 -12.18 10.20 -14.55
CA THR A 466 -13.10 11.32 -14.31
C THR A 466 -13.68 11.26 -12.89
N GLU A 467 -14.08 10.09 -12.41
CA GLU A 467 -14.56 9.88 -11.03
C GLU A 467 -13.44 10.11 -10.00
N ALA A 468 -12.21 9.71 -10.33
CA ALA A 468 -11.05 9.96 -9.49
C ALA A 468 -10.69 11.45 -9.40
N LYS A 469 -11.11 12.28 -10.38
CA LYS A 469 -10.93 13.73 -10.42
C LYS A 469 -11.93 14.42 -9.49
N TRP A 470 -11.47 14.89 -8.35
CA TRP A 470 -12.31 15.65 -7.43
C TRP A 470 -12.54 17.10 -7.89
N SER A 471 -13.73 17.64 -7.67
CA SER A 471 -14.01 19.06 -7.93
C SER A 471 -13.10 19.94 -7.09
N ILE A 472 -12.46 20.95 -7.71
CA ILE A 472 -11.63 21.92 -6.98
C ILE A 472 -12.45 22.67 -5.93
N GLU A 473 -13.67 23.06 -6.28
CA GLU A 473 -14.59 23.72 -5.33
C GLU A 473 -14.82 22.85 -4.10
N ASN A 474 -15.11 21.55 -4.29
CA ASN A 474 -15.31 20.62 -3.19
C ASN A 474 -14.03 20.43 -2.36
N ILE A 475 -12.86 20.39 -3.00
CA ILE A 475 -11.56 20.25 -2.34
C ILE A 475 -11.25 21.47 -1.46
N LEU A 476 -11.60 22.68 -1.92
CA LEU A 476 -11.19 23.93 -1.28
C LEU A 476 -12.22 24.46 -0.28
N MET A 477 -13.51 24.20 -0.50
CA MET A 477 -14.61 24.70 0.33
C MET A 477 -15.03 23.71 1.43
N ASP A 478 -14.37 22.55 1.54
CA ASP A 478 -14.74 21.44 2.44
C ASP A 478 -16.21 20.96 2.29
N ASN A 479 -16.86 21.28 1.17
CA ASN A 479 -18.24 20.88 0.84
C ASN A 479 -18.34 19.43 0.31
N MET A 480 -17.42 18.56 0.71
CA MET A 480 -17.43 17.14 0.33
C MET A 480 -18.44 16.37 1.19
N ASN A 481 -18.96 15.25 0.67
CA ASN A 481 -19.60 14.28 1.55
C ASN A 481 -18.57 13.78 2.59
N ASP A 482 -19.04 13.30 3.74
CA ASP A 482 -18.15 12.97 4.87
C ASP A 482 -17.04 11.95 4.48
N SER A 483 -17.36 11.01 3.57
CA SER A 483 -16.41 10.03 3.04
C SER A 483 -15.30 10.65 2.21
N LEU A 484 -15.63 11.47 1.22
CA LEU A 484 -14.65 12.14 0.37
C LEU A 484 -13.85 13.18 1.17
N ALA A 485 -14.49 13.89 2.10
CA ALA A 485 -13.82 14.84 2.99
C ALA A 485 -12.76 14.13 3.83
N LEU A 486 -13.12 13.02 4.48
CA LEU A 486 -12.21 12.22 5.28
C LEU A 486 -11.12 11.56 4.42
N MET A 487 -11.47 11.04 3.24
CA MET A 487 -10.51 10.49 2.27
C MET A 487 -9.49 11.54 1.83
N HIS A 488 -9.96 12.73 1.44
CA HIS A 488 -9.11 13.84 1.04
C HIS A 488 -8.21 14.27 2.20
N ALA A 489 -8.79 14.51 3.38
CA ALA A 489 -8.03 14.85 4.56
C ALA A 489 -6.95 13.80 4.84
N THR A 490 -7.30 12.51 4.84
CA THR A 490 -6.37 11.43 5.18
C THR A 490 -5.21 11.32 4.16
N TRP A 491 -5.49 11.47 2.86
CA TRP A 491 -4.46 11.41 1.83
C TRP A 491 -3.71 12.72 1.59
N TYR A 492 -4.23 13.88 2.00
CA TYR A 492 -3.70 15.18 1.58
C TYR A 492 -3.65 16.21 2.72
N THR A 493 -3.65 15.78 3.99
CA THR A 493 -3.52 16.64 5.19
C THR A 493 -2.51 17.78 5.03
N ASP A 494 -1.34 17.49 4.44
CA ASP A 494 -0.20 18.40 4.43
C ASP A 494 -0.33 19.50 3.35
N SER A 495 -1.10 19.23 2.30
CA SER A 495 -1.33 20.14 1.19
C SER A 495 -2.54 19.72 0.36
N THR A 496 -3.64 20.45 0.53
CA THR A 496 -4.86 20.38 -0.28
C THR A 496 -4.56 20.37 -1.79
N LEU A 497 -3.63 21.23 -2.24
CA LEU A 497 -3.26 21.33 -3.66
C LEU A 497 -2.32 20.20 -4.14
N ALA A 498 -1.76 19.37 -3.26
CA ALA A 498 -0.87 18.29 -3.69
C ALA A 498 -1.61 17.18 -4.46
N PHE A 499 -2.92 17.06 -4.23
CA PHE A 499 -3.77 16.16 -5.01
C PHE A 499 -3.80 16.56 -6.49
N ILE A 500 -4.02 17.85 -6.79
CA ILE A 500 -4.02 18.39 -8.17
C ILE A 500 -2.72 18.02 -8.88
N THR A 501 -1.58 18.20 -8.22
CA THR A 501 -0.27 17.84 -8.77
C THR A 501 -0.16 16.34 -9.06
N ASN A 502 -0.54 15.49 -8.10
CA ASN A 502 -0.48 14.05 -8.25
C ASN A 502 -1.39 13.57 -9.39
N TYR A 503 -2.59 14.13 -9.47
CA TYR A 503 -3.57 13.81 -10.50
C TYR A 503 -3.07 14.20 -11.89
N ASN A 504 -2.59 15.44 -12.07
CA ASN A 504 -2.01 15.86 -13.35
C ASN A 504 -0.79 15.01 -13.74
N THR A 505 0.06 14.64 -12.76
CA THR A 505 1.21 13.75 -12.98
C THR A 505 0.77 12.34 -13.42
N MET A 506 -0.30 11.82 -12.83
CA MET A 506 -0.90 10.55 -13.26
C MET A 506 -1.39 10.67 -14.70
N ILE A 507 -2.17 11.70 -15.03
CA ILE A 507 -2.72 11.90 -16.38
C ILE A 507 -1.60 12.04 -17.42
N ASP A 508 -0.52 12.76 -17.10
CA ASP A 508 0.65 12.88 -17.98
C ASP A 508 1.31 11.52 -18.22
N ARG A 509 1.48 10.70 -17.17
CA ARG A 509 2.03 9.34 -17.33
C ARG A 509 1.13 8.44 -18.17
N ILE A 510 -0.18 8.49 -17.95
CA ILE A 510 -1.15 7.72 -18.73
C ILE A 510 -1.04 8.18 -20.19
N TYR A 511 -1.10 9.49 -20.45
CA TYR A 511 -0.97 10.03 -21.80
C TYR A 511 0.33 9.60 -22.49
N ASP A 512 1.48 9.68 -21.80
CA ASP A 512 2.78 9.33 -22.36
C ASP A 512 2.92 7.85 -22.68
N LYS A 513 2.22 6.98 -21.94
CA LYS A 513 2.29 5.51 -22.10
C LYS A 513 1.16 4.92 -22.93
N THR A 514 0.09 5.68 -23.14
CA THR A 514 -1.07 5.21 -23.91
C THR A 514 -0.81 5.35 -25.40
N ASP A 515 -0.97 4.25 -26.13
CA ASP A 515 -0.87 4.25 -27.59
C ASP A 515 -2.22 4.56 -28.25
N ILE A 516 -3.34 4.20 -27.60
CA ILE A 516 -4.69 4.29 -28.18
C ILE A 516 -5.71 4.67 -27.13
N VAL A 517 -6.73 5.42 -27.55
CA VAL A 517 -7.91 5.69 -26.73
C VAL A 517 -9.15 5.15 -27.45
N GLY A 518 -9.76 4.11 -26.90
CA GLY A 518 -10.89 3.41 -27.51
C GLY A 518 -12.20 3.57 -26.76
N GLN A 519 -13.33 3.49 -27.46
CA GLN A 519 -14.67 3.41 -26.87
C GLN A 519 -14.83 2.11 -26.07
N SER A 520 -14.48 1.00 -26.71
CA SER A 520 -14.64 -0.35 -26.18
C SER A 520 -13.43 -1.19 -26.56
N VAL A 521 -13.15 -2.18 -25.73
CA VAL A 521 -12.11 -3.17 -25.94
C VAL A 521 -12.76 -4.53 -25.83
N ASN A 522 -12.82 -5.24 -26.95
CA ASN A 522 -13.37 -6.58 -27.01
C ASN A 522 -12.30 -7.54 -27.47
N ASP A 523 -11.98 -8.48 -26.58
CA ASP A 523 -11.19 -9.63 -26.92
C ASP A 523 -12.07 -10.59 -27.75
N THR A 524 -11.86 -10.63 -29.06
CA THR A 524 -12.67 -11.46 -29.97
C THR A 524 -11.80 -12.53 -30.61
N LEU A 525 -12.31 -13.76 -30.60
CA LEU A 525 -11.77 -14.88 -31.34
C LEU A 525 -12.43 -14.93 -32.71
N VAL A 526 -11.70 -14.50 -33.74
CA VAL A 526 -12.14 -14.54 -35.15
C VAL A 526 -11.42 -15.63 -35.90
N ASP A 527 -11.96 -16.18 -36.97
CA ASP A 527 -11.25 -17.21 -37.76
C ASP A 527 -9.96 -16.64 -38.40
N THR A 528 -9.00 -17.48 -38.74
CA THR A 528 -7.69 -17.10 -39.29
C THR A 528 -7.72 -16.38 -40.63
N ASP A 529 -8.75 -16.67 -41.41
CA ASP A 529 -9.02 -16.03 -42.70
C ASP A 529 -9.78 -14.71 -42.51
N PHE A 530 -10.03 -14.29 -41.26
CA PHE A 530 -10.57 -12.98 -40.93
C PHE A 530 -9.67 -11.90 -41.50
N SER A 531 -10.17 -11.27 -42.56
CA SER A 531 -9.62 -10.05 -43.12
C SER A 531 -9.76 -8.93 -42.08
N ILE A 532 -8.64 -8.45 -41.55
CA ILE A 532 -8.62 -7.22 -40.76
C ILE A 532 -9.17 -6.10 -41.63
N ASP A 533 -10.26 -5.48 -41.16
CA ASP A 533 -10.77 -4.28 -41.79
C ASP A 533 -9.81 -3.11 -41.52
N THR A 534 -8.91 -2.85 -42.48
CA THR A 534 -7.94 -1.75 -42.42
C THR A 534 -8.59 -0.38 -42.68
N THR A 535 -9.87 -0.35 -43.08
CA THR A 535 -10.60 0.89 -43.40
C THR A 535 -11.48 1.38 -42.25
N ALA A 536 -11.62 0.59 -41.18
CA ALA A 536 -12.50 0.89 -40.06
C ALA A 536 -11.83 1.71 -38.94
N THR A 537 -12.68 2.35 -38.13
CA THR A 537 -12.39 2.89 -36.79
C THR A 537 -11.93 1.84 -35.78
N LYS A 538 -11.66 0.60 -36.21
CA LYS A 538 -11.29 -0.53 -35.38
C LYS A 538 -9.80 -0.81 -35.55
N LYS A 539 -9.06 -0.77 -34.45
CA LYS A 539 -7.67 -1.22 -34.38
C LYS A 539 -7.64 -2.63 -33.82
N TYR A 540 -6.85 -3.48 -34.44
CA TYR A 540 -6.76 -4.90 -34.11
C TYR A 540 -5.37 -5.19 -33.55
N TYR A 541 -5.30 -5.59 -32.28
CA TYR A 541 -4.06 -6.03 -31.63
C TYR A 541 -4.12 -7.52 -31.46
N GLN A 542 -3.24 -8.23 -32.16
CA GLN A 542 -3.14 -9.66 -31.97
C GLN A 542 -2.57 -9.93 -30.58
N ILE A 543 -3.40 -10.44 -29.67
CA ILE A 543 -2.97 -10.77 -28.30
C ILE A 543 -2.32 -12.15 -28.28
N GLY A 544 -2.89 -13.06 -29.07
CA GLY A 544 -2.52 -14.46 -29.05
C GLY A 544 -3.30 -15.19 -30.12
N VAL A 545 -2.89 -16.42 -30.39
CA VAL A 545 -3.30 -17.08 -31.60
C VAL A 545 -3.86 -18.47 -31.28
N TYR A 546 -5.19 -18.72 -31.46
CA TYR A 546 -6.16 -19.76 -30.98
C TYR A 546 -6.79 -20.75 -31.99
N GLU A 547 -6.24 -21.93 -32.12
CA GLU A 547 -6.67 -23.04 -32.99
C GLU A 547 -6.81 -22.52 -34.43
N ASN A 548 -8.04 -22.41 -34.93
CA ASN A 548 -8.36 -21.80 -36.22
C ASN A 548 -8.77 -20.32 -36.07
N LYS A 549 -8.42 -19.67 -34.96
CA LYS A 549 -8.96 -18.37 -34.53
C LYS A 549 -7.99 -17.36 -33.93
N ILE A 550 -7.88 -16.14 -34.47
CA ILE A 550 -7.12 -15.03 -33.90
C ILE A 550 -7.87 -14.34 -32.77
N LYS A 551 -7.24 -14.32 -31.58
CA LYS A 551 -7.67 -13.46 -30.49
C LYS A 551 -7.10 -12.09 -30.77
N TYR A 552 -7.92 -11.28 -31.41
CA TYR A 552 -7.67 -9.86 -31.50
C TYR A 552 -8.28 -9.19 -30.28
N ARG A 553 -7.50 -8.30 -29.67
CA ARG A 553 -8.06 -7.18 -28.93
C ARG A 553 -8.50 -6.16 -29.96
N ILE A 554 -9.80 -6.06 -30.15
CA ILE A 554 -10.40 -5.10 -31.06
C ILE A 554 -10.72 -3.85 -30.26
N VAL A 555 -10.06 -2.75 -30.62
CA VAL A 555 -10.23 -1.44 -30.01
C VAL A 555 -11.00 -0.56 -30.98
N GLU A 556 -12.16 -0.06 -30.56
CA GLU A 556 -12.92 0.93 -31.33
C GLU A 556 -12.32 2.33 -31.10
N ASP A 557 -11.38 2.73 -31.95
CA ASP A 557 -10.61 3.98 -31.89
C ASP A 557 -11.43 5.18 -32.39
N THR A 558 -12.49 5.51 -31.65
CA THR A 558 -13.36 6.66 -31.93
C THR A 558 -13.00 7.88 -31.08
N LEU A 559 -12.10 7.74 -30.10
CA LEU A 559 -11.77 8.79 -29.14
C LEU A 559 -10.38 9.36 -29.42
N SER A 560 -10.25 10.68 -29.38
CA SER A 560 -8.94 11.34 -29.48
C SER A 560 -8.14 11.08 -28.20
N LYS A 561 -6.82 10.90 -28.35
CA LYS A 561 -5.86 10.90 -27.24
C LYS A 561 -5.93 12.19 -26.41
N ASP A 562 -6.41 13.29 -26.99
CA ASP A 562 -6.67 14.56 -26.30
C ASP A 562 -7.76 14.44 -25.22
N ALA A 563 -8.62 13.41 -25.29
CA ALA A 563 -9.59 13.14 -24.23
C ALA A 563 -8.91 12.94 -22.88
N ILE A 564 -7.73 12.29 -22.85
CA ILE A 564 -6.92 12.11 -21.63
C ILE A 564 -6.38 13.47 -21.15
N GLN A 565 -5.84 14.30 -22.06
CA GLN A 565 -5.31 15.62 -21.70
C GLN A 565 -6.39 16.57 -21.15
N LYS A 566 -7.61 16.49 -21.68
CA LYS A 566 -8.76 17.26 -21.16
C LYS A 566 -9.14 16.91 -19.72
N LEU A 567 -8.71 15.75 -19.21
CA LEU A 567 -8.94 15.38 -17.82
C LEU A 567 -8.04 16.15 -16.86
N LYS A 568 -6.91 16.72 -17.29
CA LYS A 568 -6.02 17.51 -16.42
C LYS A 568 -6.78 18.66 -15.78
N TYR A 569 -6.36 19.05 -14.58
CA TYR A 569 -6.68 20.37 -14.07
C TYR A 569 -5.94 21.41 -14.90
N SER A 570 -6.59 22.52 -15.18
CA SER A 570 -6.03 23.65 -15.94
C SER A 570 -4.96 24.43 -15.20
N ILE A 571 -4.51 23.94 -14.05
CA ILE A 571 -3.49 24.55 -13.22
C ILE A 571 -2.53 23.49 -12.70
N ASN A 572 -1.24 23.77 -12.83
CA ASN A 572 -0.17 22.93 -12.31
C ASN A 572 0.43 23.62 -11.10
N VAL A 573 0.17 23.07 -9.93
CA VAL A 573 0.75 23.54 -8.67
C VAL A 573 1.85 22.57 -8.27
N PRO A 574 3.07 23.01 -7.89
CA PRO A 574 4.08 22.07 -7.40
C PRO A 574 3.68 21.53 -6.01
N LYS A 575 4.08 20.29 -5.68
CA LYS A 575 3.76 19.67 -4.38
C LYS A 575 4.17 20.54 -3.19
N ASN A 576 5.26 21.28 -3.32
CA ASN A 576 5.79 22.20 -2.32
C ASN A 576 5.52 23.68 -2.65
N TRP A 577 4.32 23.98 -3.16
CA TRP A 577 3.93 25.34 -3.56
C TRP A 577 4.10 26.39 -2.46
N LYS A 578 3.91 26.04 -1.19
CA LYS A 578 4.13 26.97 -0.07
C LYS A 578 5.55 27.52 -0.09
N GLU A 579 6.54 26.66 -0.31
CA GLU A 579 7.96 27.01 -0.37
C GLU A 579 8.31 27.68 -1.70
N LYS A 580 7.86 27.11 -2.82
CA LYS A 580 8.21 27.61 -4.17
C LYS A 580 7.55 28.94 -4.51
N LEU A 581 6.36 29.19 -3.96
CA LEU A 581 5.70 30.47 -4.09
C LEU A 581 6.11 31.42 -2.96
N ALA A 582 6.69 31.00 -1.84
CA ALA A 582 7.13 31.98 -0.84
C ALA A 582 8.18 32.95 -1.41
N THR A 583 8.04 34.25 -1.09
CA THR A 583 9.07 35.25 -1.37
C THR A 583 9.76 35.67 -0.09
N GLN A 584 11.05 36.04 -0.16
CA GLN A 584 11.82 36.48 1.01
C GLN A 584 11.18 37.67 1.76
N LYS A 585 10.37 38.49 1.08
CA LYS A 585 9.73 39.68 1.66
C LYS A 585 8.22 39.49 1.91
N GLY A 586 7.69 38.29 1.66
CA GLY A 586 6.24 38.07 1.57
C GLY A 586 5.60 38.76 0.36
N TYR A 587 4.39 38.35 -0.01
CA TYR A 587 3.66 38.97 -1.12
C TYR A 587 3.02 40.30 -0.74
N PHE A 588 2.42 40.39 0.45
CA PHE A 588 1.51 41.48 0.77
C PHE A 588 2.08 42.38 1.87
N LYS A 589 2.12 43.69 1.61
CA LYS A 589 2.47 44.66 2.64
C LYS A 589 1.27 44.92 3.54
N ARG A 590 1.54 45.22 4.82
CA ARG A 590 0.50 45.56 5.83
C ARG A 590 -0.50 46.62 5.37
N LYS A 591 -0.03 47.66 4.68
CA LYS A 591 -0.87 48.77 4.22
C LYS A 591 -1.87 48.31 3.16
N GLU A 592 -1.49 47.34 2.33
CA GLU A 592 -2.31 46.80 1.25
C GLU A 592 -3.50 46.00 1.81
N ILE A 593 -3.23 45.11 2.77
CA ILE A 593 -4.26 44.27 3.40
C ILE A 593 -5.29 45.12 4.17
N ARG A 594 -4.84 46.17 4.88
CA ARG A 594 -5.74 46.99 5.72
C ARG A 594 -6.70 47.84 4.90
N ASN A 595 -6.25 48.32 3.74
CA ASN A 595 -7.04 49.22 2.90
C ASN A 595 -7.92 48.47 1.89
N ALA A 596 -7.84 47.13 1.84
CA ALA A 596 -8.40 46.32 0.74
C ALA A 596 -7.87 46.75 -0.64
N GLU A 597 -6.72 47.43 -0.68
CA GLU A 597 -6.07 47.92 -1.89
C GLU A 597 -4.78 47.12 -2.07
N PHE A 598 -4.87 46.02 -2.81
CA PHE A 598 -3.70 45.22 -3.16
C PHE A 598 -2.96 45.92 -4.30
N SER A 599 -1.65 46.13 -4.14
CA SER A 599 -0.86 46.64 -5.27
C SER A 599 -0.87 45.58 -6.37
N GLY A 600 -1.15 46.02 -7.61
CA GLY A 600 -1.12 45.14 -8.78
C GLY A 600 0.20 44.36 -8.88
N ASP A 601 1.31 44.95 -8.41
CA ASP A 601 2.62 44.32 -8.38
C ASP A 601 2.70 43.02 -7.56
N SER A 602 2.03 42.94 -6.40
CA SER A 602 2.09 41.76 -5.54
C SER A 602 1.30 40.59 -6.13
N ILE A 603 0.11 40.90 -6.67
CA ILE A 603 -0.73 39.94 -7.38
C ILE A 603 -0.04 39.48 -8.66
N ARG A 604 0.49 40.42 -9.47
CA ARG A 604 1.24 40.13 -10.69
C ARG A 604 2.44 39.22 -10.42
N LYS A 605 3.18 39.44 -9.32
CA LYS A 605 4.29 38.55 -8.93
C LYS A 605 3.82 37.13 -8.61
N LEU A 606 2.73 36.99 -7.85
CA LEU A 606 2.18 35.67 -7.53
C LEU A 606 1.70 34.95 -8.80
N ILE A 607 0.98 35.67 -9.66
CA ILE A 607 0.51 35.16 -10.95
C ILE A 607 1.67 34.75 -11.84
N ASN A 608 2.72 35.57 -11.95
CA ASN A 608 3.92 35.23 -12.73
C ASN A 608 4.61 33.97 -12.20
N ASN A 609 4.72 33.83 -10.87
CA ASN A 609 5.29 32.64 -10.25
C ASN A 609 4.41 31.40 -10.49
N LEU A 610 3.09 31.55 -10.52
CA LEU A 610 2.16 30.46 -10.80
C LEU A 610 2.17 30.07 -12.28
N ASN A 611 2.18 31.06 -13.18
CA ASN A 611 2.27 30.88 -14.63
C ASN A 611 3.59 30.21 -15.06
N ALA A 612 4.66 30.33 -14.27
CA ALA A 612 5.90 29.58 -14.50
C ALA A 612 5.73 28.06 -14.42
N PHE A 613 4.65 27.57 -13.81
CA PHE A 613 4.32 26.14 -13.73
C PHE A 613 3.21 25.71 -14.72
N ASN A 614 2.45 26.65 -15.26
CA ASN A 614 1.35 26.39 -16.19
C ASN A 614 1.85 26.29 -17.64
N SER A 615 1.14 25.48 -18.45
CA SER A 615 1.33 25.50 -19.90
C SER A 615 0.87 26.83 -20.49
N SER A 616 1.36 27.20 -21.67
CA SER A 616 0.98 28.46 -22.35
C SER A 616 -0.52 28.65 -22.50
N ILE A 617 -1.27 27.57 -22.78
CA ILE A 617 -2.74 27.57 -22.95
C ILE A 617 -3.47 27.84 -21.62
N ASN A 618 -2.79 27.65 -20.49
CA ASN A 618 -3.35 27.74 -19.14
C ASN A 618 -2.74 28.90 -18.33
N GLN A 619 -2.11 29.88 -19.00
CA GLN A 619 -1.61 31.06 -18.33
C GLN A 619 -2.79 31.94 -17.88
N ILE A 620 -2.66 32.49 -16.67
CA ILE A 620 -3.56 33.51 -16.14
C ILE A 620 -3.10 34.84 -16.75
N ASP A 621 -3.93 35.42 -17.61
CA ASP A 621 -3.60 36.62 -18.38
C ASP A 621 -4.16 37.86 -17.70
N CYS A 622 -3.50 38.30 -16.62
CA CYS A 622 -3.86 39.55 -15.99
C CYS A 622 -2.76 40.25 -15.20
N ASP A 623 -2.84 41.57 -15.24
CA ASP A 623 -1.94 42.49 -14.55
C ASP A 623 -2.42 42.90 -13.16
N SER A 624 -3.72 42.72 -12.89
CA SER A 624 -4.38 43.04 -11.63
C SER A 624 -5.64 42.20 -11.48
N VAL A 625 -6.02 41.89 -10.23
CA VAL A 625 -7.27 41.18 -9.91
C VAL A 625 -8.03 42.01 -8.87
N THR A 626 -9.32 42.18 -9.05
CA THR A 626 -10.17 42.87 -8.06
C THR A 626 -10.58 41.89 -6.96
N LEU A 627 -10.25 42.21 -5.71
CA LEU A 627 -10.55 41.39 -4.54
C LEU A 627 -11.59 42.09 -3.67
N THR A 628 -12.62 41.35 -3.26
CA THR A 628 -13.57 41.78 -2.22
C THR A 628 -13.54 40.83 -1.05
N ARG A 629 -13.64 41.38 0.15
CA ARG A 629 -13.77 40.57 1.36
C ARG A 629 -15.21 40.08 1.47
N SER A 630 -15.38 38.77 1.58
CA SER A 630 -16.65 38.11 1.86
C SER A 630 -17.12 38.48 3.26
N ASN A 631 -18.43 38.72 3.41
CA ASN A 631 -19.04 39.06 4.69
C ASN A 631 -19.23 37.83 5.60
N ASP A 632 -19.27 36.63 5.01
CA ASP A 632 -19.73 35.43 5.71
C ASP A 632 -18.60 34.69 6.43
N ASP A 633 -17.42 34.61 5.81
CA ASP A 633 -16.29 33.79 6.24
C ASP A 633 -14.96 34.57 6.36
N ASP A 634 -15.02 35.90 6.18
CA ASP A 634 -13.87 36.80 6.20
C ASP A 634 -12.82 36.54 5.11
N SER A 635 -13.13 35.68 4.14
CA SER A 635 -12.21 35.32 3.05
C SER A 635 -12.17 36.40 1.96
N TRP A 636 -11.09 36.45 1.20
CA TRP A 636 -11.00 37.31 0.02
C TRP A 636 -11.46 36.53 -1.21
N VAL A 637 -12.40 37.13 -1.94
CA VAL A 637 -13.00 36.58 -3.14
C VAL A 637 -12.57 37.41 -4.34
N ILE A 638 -12.17 36.71 -5.40
CA ILE A 638 -11.88 37.34 -6.68
C ILE A 638 -13.21 37.68 -7.34
N GLN A 639 -13.46 38.97 -7.64
CA GLN A 639 -14.64 39.38 -8.39
C GLN A 639 -14.58 38.84 -9.83
N ASN A 640 -15.72 38.72 -10.51
CA ASN A 640 -15.78 38.20 -11.88
C ASN A 640 -14.84 38.99 -12.79
N ASP A 641 -13.72 38.36 -13.13
CA ASP A 641 -12.64 38.94 -13.88
C ASP A 641 -12.44 38.09 -15.14
N PRO A 642 -12.39 38.66 -16.36
CA PRO A 642 -12.09 37.92 -17.60
C PRO A 642 -10.70 37.27 -17.63
N CYS A 643 -9.94 37.37 -16.55
CA CYS A 643 -8.56 36.92 -16.37
C CYS A 643 -8.36 35.40 -16.42
N PHE A 644 -9.42 34.62 -16.15
CA PHE A 644 -9.31 33.18 -15.96
C PHE A 644 -9.93 32.44 -17.14
N SER A 645 -9.20 31.48 -17.68
CA SER A 645 -9.72 30.61 -18.74
C SER A 645 -10.79 29.62 -18.23
N ASN A 646 -10.84 29.40 -16.92
CA ASN A 646 -11.82 28.55 -16.22
C ASN A 646 -11.88 28.91 -14.72
N GLU A 647 -12.97 28.50 -14.07
CA GLU A 647 -13.22 28.76 -12.65
C GLU A 647 -12.20 28.05 -11.73
N ASP A 648 -11.70 26.89 -12.13
CA ASP A 648 -10.67 26.13 -11.40
C ASP A 648 -9.40 26.97 -11.12
N GLN A 649 -8.93 27.73 -12.11
CA GLN A 649 -7.78 28.64 -11.96
C GLN A 649 -8.06 29.75 -10.95
N LYS A 650 -9.27 30.33 -11.00
CA LYS A 650 -9.71 31.38 -10.08
C LYS A 650 -9.77 30.87 -8.66
N LEU A 651 -10.39 29.71 -8.43
CA LEU A 651 -10.51 29.09 -7.12
C LEU A 651 -9.15 28.75 -6.49
N VAL A 652 -8.24 28.16 -7.27
CA VAL A 652 -6.89 27.84 -6.77
C VAL A 652 -6.09 29.11 -6.47
N LEU A 653 -6.15 30.12 -7.35
CA LEU A 653 -5.48 31.40 -7.08
C LEU A 653 -6.06 32.07 -5.83
N GLN A 654 -7.38 32.09 -5.68
CA GLN A 654 -8.08 32.63 -4.52
C GLN A 654 -7.64 31.92 -3.23
N TYR A 655 -7.53 30.59 -3.24
CA TYR A 655 -7.04 29.82 -2.09
C TYR A 655 -5.59 30.17 -1.72
N ILE A 656 -4.69 30.23 -2.72
CA ILE A 656 -3.28 30.60 -2.49
C ILE A 656 -3.18 32.04 -1.97
N LEU A 657 -3.96 32.96 -2.52
CA LEU A 657 -4.04 34.36 -2.07
C LEU A 657 -4.47 34.44 -0.61
N ASN A 658 -5.59 33.80 -0.26
CA ASN A 658 -6.10 33.77 1.10
C ASN A 658 -5.08 33.20 2.08
N HIS A 659 -4.38 32.12 1.72
CA HIS A 659 -3.30 31.58 2.54
C HIS A 659 -2.22 32.62 2.87
N PHE A 660 -1.72 33.35 1.87
CA PHE A 660 -0.67 34.35 2.07
C PHE A 660 -1.17 35.60 2.79
N ILE A 661 -2.43 36.01 2.58
CA ILE A 661 -3.04 37.13 3.28
C ILE A 661 -3.19 36.78 4.77
N THR A 662 -3.75 35.62 5.10
CA THR A 662 -3.90 35.15 6.49
C THR A 662 -2.55 35.07 7.20
N LYS A 663 -1.53 34.48 6.56
CA LYS A 663 -0.16 34.45 7.11
C LYS A 663 0.40 35.86 7.38
N SER A 664 0.12 36.81 6.49
CA SER A 664 0.54 38.19 6.64
C SER A 664 -0.23 38.93 7.75
N GLN A 665 -1.49 38.57 8.01
CA GLN A 665 -2.29 39.09 9.11
C GLN A 665 -1.84 38.51 10.48
N GLU A 666 -1.57 37.21 10.56
CA GLU A 666 -1.01 36.54 11.75
C GLU A 666 0.31 37.20 12.17
N PHE A 667 1.24 37.36 11.22
CA PHE A 667 2.53 38.03 11.47
C PHE A 667 2.34 39.48 11.96
N ASN A 668 1.34 40.19 11.42
CA ASN A 668 1.02 41.53 11.89
C ASN A 668 0.51 41.55 13.32
N TRP A 669 -0.40 40.65 13.68
CA TRP A 669 -0.91 40.54 15.04
C TRP A 669 0.25 40.34 16.03
N PHE A 670 1.16 39.41 15.75
CA PHE A 670 2.37 39.22 16.55
C PHE A 670 3.25 40.49 16.62
N SER A 671 3.50 41.17 15.51
CA SER A 671 4.35 42.38 15.49
C SER A 671 3.72 43.57 16.24
N THR A 672 2.39 43.71 16.17
CA THR A 672 1.67 44.81 16.80
C THR A 672 1.49 44.56 18.29
N SER A 673 1.18 43.32 18.67
CA SER A 673 1.18 42.87 20.08
C SER A 673 2.57 42.99 20.68
N SER A 674 3.63 42.58 19.98
CA SER A 674 5.02 42.76 20.43
C SER A 674 5.41 44.24 20.60
N LYS A 675 5.02 45.12 19.67
CA LYS A 675 5.24 46.58 19.81
C LYS A 675 4.40 47.19 20.94
N LYS A 676 3.15 46.76 21.12
CA LYS A 676 2.28 47.24 22.20
C LYS A 676 2.77 46.76 23.57
N VAL A 677 3.24 45.52 23.66
CA VAL A 677 3.95 44.99 24.84
C VAL A 677 5.23 45.78 25.07
N LYS A 678 6.05 46.03 24.04
CA LYS A 678 7.28 46.83 24.16
C LYS A 678 7.02 48.28 24.59
N ASN A 679 5.96 48.91 24.09
CA ASN A 679 5.57 50.27 24.44
C ASN A 679 4.97 50.33 25.86
N ASN A 680 4.13 49.36 26.23
CA ASN A 680 3.62 49.23 27.59
C ASN A 680 4.74 48.91 28.59
N LEU A 681 5.76 48.15 28.18
CA LEU A 681 6.97 47.89 28.97
C LEU A 681 7.93 49.09 29.02
N SER A 682 7.83 50.04 28.09
CA SER A 682 8.59 51.30 28.17
C SER A 682 7.88 52.39 28.96
N ASP A 683 6.54 52.34 29.05
CA ASP A 683 5.73 53.28 29.83
C ASP A 683 5.62 52.87 31.32
N VAL A 684 5.80 51.59 31.64
CA VAL A 684 5.96 51.13 33.03
C VAL A 684 7.45 51.09 33.33
N ASN A 685 7.85 51.62 34.49
CA ASN A 685 9.24 51.74 34.97
C ASN A 685 9.86 50.35 35.32
N ILE A 686 9.76 49.37 34.41
CA ILE A 686 10.24 47.97 34.52
C ILE A 686 11.63 47.83 33.87
N ARG A 687 12.32 48.94 33.59
CA ARG A 687 13.73 48.85 33.15
C ARG A 687 14.62 48.19 34.20
N ASP A 688 14.26 48.31 35.47
CA ASP A 688 15.07 47.77 36.57
C ASP A 688 14.84 46.27 36.80
N ASN A 689 13.66 45.72 36.46
CA ASN A 689 13.34 44.30 36.64
C ASN A 689 13.65 43.41 35.41
N LEU A 690 14.01 44.00 34.28
CA LEU A 690 14.33 43.27 33.04
C LEU A 690 15.68 42.51 33.12
N LYS A 691 16.53 42.86 34.09
CA LYS A 691 17.76 42.12 34.37
C LYS A 691 17.45 40.77 35.03
N ASP A 692 16.50 40.75 35.97
CA ASP A 692 16.13 39.55 36.73
C ASP A 692 15.34 38.51 35.89
N VAL A 693 14.52 38.97 34.94
CA VAL A 693 13.77 38.06 34.04
C VAL A 693 14.69 37.39 33.01
N LYS A 694 15.77 38.07 32.60
CA LYS A 694 16.72 37.53 31.63
C LYS A 694 17.59 36.43 32.25
N ASP A 695 17.87 36.53 33.55
CA ASP A 695 18.60 35.51 34.30
C ASP A 695 17.72 34.29 34.67
N MET A 696 16.40 34.46 34.73
CA MET A 696 15.44 33.35 34.95
C MET A 696 15.13 32.52 33.70
N VAL A 697 15.12 33.13 32.50
CA VAL A 697 14.66 32.44 31.26
C VAL A 697 15.82 31.78 30.50
N PHE A 698 17.06 32.22 30.71
CA PHE A 698 18.23 31.70 29.99
C PHE A 698 19.33 31.13 30.90
N GLY A 699 19.01 30.85 32.17
CA GLY A 699 19.89 30.13 33.08
C GLY A 699 19.73 28.61 32.97
N ASN A 700 20.73 27.97 32.35
CA ASN A 700 21.01 26.52 32.33
C ASN A 700 19.88 25.57 31.84
N ASN A 701 19.85 25.37 30.51
CA ASN A 701 20.01 24.05 29.87
C ASN A 701 20.21 24.21 28.36
#